data_AF-A0A2W2KHJ8-F1
#
_entry.id   AF-A0A2W2KHJ8-F1
#
_cell.length_a   1.000
_cell.length_b   1.000
_cell.length_c   1.000
_cell.angle_alpha   90.00
_cell.angle_beta   90.00
_cell.angle_gamma   90.00
#
_symmetry.space_group_name_H-M   'P 1'
#
loop_
_entity.id
_entity.type
_entity.pdbx_description
1 polymer ?
#
loop_
_entity_poly.entity_id
_entity_poly.type
_entity_poly.pdbx_seq_one_letter_code
_entity_poly.pdbx_strand_id
1 'polypeptide(L)'
;GGVWRFAETKPISTYITCVVAGPYHYVTDTYERVFEDGTRLEIPLGAMCRKGLARYFDADDVFLVTKQGLDFFHDHVDYPYPFGKYDQAFVPEYNLGAMENPGLVTFREEYIFRGKVTRASYEARANVVLHEMAHMWFGDLVTMEWWDDLWLKESFADFMGTFALVGATRFTDGWITFANRRKAWAYRADQLPSTHPVTADIRDLQDAKLNFDGITYAKGASVLKQLVAYAGQDAFLEGARRYFKRHAYGNTRLGDLLAVLEETSGRDMGAWARSWLQTAGVNSLTPQVVLGADGTVEELAVVQEAAESHPQLRPHRVAVGLYRRSQVGALEQYARAELDVDGARTVVTELAGQDAPELVLVNDDDLTYCKIRFDETSLATLRGHLGALTDPLARALCWTALWNMTRDALLPARDFVGLVLRFAGRESDIGVLQMLHVWAESALVHYAAPRWRETGGRLLAEGALAELRQAEPESEHQLAWARFFATVASAPDDLRLLKGLLDGTEEIEGLKVDQELRWAFLEPLAAHGVADERTLADELARDDTASGKRHQVRCLAARPSAAVKARAWAQVVESDALSNALVEATIAGFAQPSQRELLAPYAPEYFEAIERVWTERSIQIGMDVVRGLFPALQDSPETLEAADAWLAAHEQAAPALRRLVLEARDDLARALRGQACDEAAGTAAR
;
A
#
# COMPACT_ATOMS: atom_id res chain seq x y z
N GLY A 1 -23.72 32.83 19.03
CA GLY A 1 -22.39 32.21 18.91
C GLY A 1 -21.62 32.48 20.18
N GLY A 2 -20.97 31.47 20.74
CA GLY A 2 -20.09 31.64 21.90
C GLY A 2 -18.69 32.10 21.48
N VAL A 3 -17.94 32.69 22.40
CA VAL A 3 -16.49 32.87 22.27
C VAL A 3 -15.83 31.68 22.95
N TRP A 4 -15.07 30.88 22.20
CA TRP A 4 -14.26 29.79 22.74
C TRP A 4 -12.82 30.26 22.94
N ARG A 5 -12.24 29.95 24.10
CA ARG A 5 -10.84 30.23 24.42
C ARG A 5 -10.17 28.90 24.74
N PHE A 6 -9.06 28.63 24.06
CA PHE A 6 -8.24 27.44 24.27
C PHE A 6 -7.03 27.79 25.13
N ALA A 7 -6.43 26.78 25.76
CA ALA A 7 -5.16 26.97 26.47
C ALA A 7 -4.05 27.35 25.48
N GLU A 8 -3.08 28.14 25.93
CA GLU A 8 -1.88 28.43 25.14
C GLU A 8 -1.09 27.14 24.92
N THR A 9 -0.70 26.87 23.67
CA THR A 9 0.10 25.70 23.33
C THR A 9 1.54 25.91 23.78
N LYS A 10 2.27 24.82 24.03
CA LYS A 10 3.74 24.86 23.98
C LYS A 10 4.20 25.22 22.56
N PRO A 11 5.49 25.57 22.36
CA PRO A 11 6.01 25.82 21.02
C PRO A 11 5.70 24.64 20.07
N ILE A 12 5.03 24.96 18.97
CA ILE A 12 4.68 24.03 17.88
C ILE A 12 4.86 24.76 16.56
N SER A 13 5.13 24.01 15.50
CA SER A 13 5.22 24.56 14.14
C SER A 13 3.84 25.00 13.63
N THR A 14 3.79 25.97 12.71
CA THR A 14 2.51 26.53 12.25
C THR A 14 1.63 25.54 11.47
N TYR A 15 2.23 24.53 10.81
CA TYR A 15 1.51 23.58 9.95
C TYR A 15 0.58 22.62 10.71
N ILE A 16 0.82 22.41 12.01
CA ILE A 16 0.06 21.52 12.91
C ILE A 16 -0.98 22.26 13.75
N THR A 17 -1.27 23.52 13.41
CA THR A 17 -2.36 24.27 14.05
C THR A 17 -3.70 23.82 13.48
N CYS A 18 -4.61 23.33 14.33
CA CYS A 18 -5.90 22.80 13.91
C CYS A 18 -7.07 23.33 14.74
N VAL A 19 -8.21 23.57 14.07
CA VAL A 19 -9.50 23.88 14.69
C VAL A 19 -10.59 23.06 13.98
N VAL A 20 -11.30 22.22 14.74
CA VAL A 20 -12.47 21.48 14.26
C VAL A 20 -13.74 22.08 14.86
N ALA A 21 -14.68 22.47 14.01
CA ALA A 21 -15.97 23.02 14.41
C ALA A 21 -17.11 22.41 13.59
N GLY A 22 -18.18 21.99 14.26
CA GLY A 22 -19.34 21.41 13.60
C GLY A 22 -20.24 20.63 14.57
N PRO A 23 -21.38 20.11 14.09
CA PRO A 23 -22.28 19.28 14.89
C PRO A 23 -21.72 17.86 15.02
N TYR A 24 -20.67 17.70 15.82
CA TYR A 24 -20.06 16.41 16.10
C TYR A 24 -20.83 15.65 17.19
N HIS A 25 -20.82 14.33 17.08
CA HIS A 25 -20.98 13.41 18.20
C HIS A 25 -19.60 13.28 18.86
N TYR A 26 -19.52 13.45 20.17
CA TYR A 26 -18.27 13.46 20.92
C TYR A 26 -18.37 12.47 22.08
N VAL A 27 -17.46 11.51 22.09
CA VAL A 27 -17.28 10.52 23.17
C VAL A 27 -15.97 10.86 23.88
N THR A 28 -15.92 10.65 25.20
CA THR A 28 -14.77 10.97 26.03
C THR A 28 -14.33 9.75 26.82
N ASP A 29 -13.02 9.67 27.08
CA ASP A 29 -12.41 8.68 27.96
C ASP A 29 -11.19 9.35 28.65
N THR A 30 -10.44 8.62 29.47
CA THR A 30 -9.23 9.11 30.14
C THR A 30 -8.17 8.01 30.14
N TYR A 31 -6.93 8.40 29.86
CA TYR A 31 -5.75 7.57 30.06
C TYR A 31 -5.05 7.99 31.34
N GLU A 32 -4.64 7.02 32.15
CA GLU A 32 -3.89 7.25 33.38
C GLU A 32 -2.67 6.33 33.42
N ARG A 33 -1.52 6.87 33.83
CA ARG A 33 -0.30 6.09 34.06
C ARG A 33 0.45 6.60 35.28
N VAL A 34 1.04 5.69 36.04
CA VAL A 34 1.99 6.01 37.11
C VAL A 34 3.36 5.49 36.68
N PHE A 35 4.34 6.38 36.62
CA PHE A 35 5.72 6.04 36.28
C PHE A 35 6.49 5.49 37.48
N GLU A 36 7.66 4.90 37.24
CA GLU A 36 8.48 4.27 38.29
C GLU A 36 8.90 5.25 39.40
N ASP A 37 9.02 6.54 39.08
CA ASP A 37 9.34 7.61 40.03
C ASP A 37 8.13 8.09 40.86
N GLY A 38 6.94 7.51 40.64
CA GLY A 38 5.68 7.86 41.30
C GLY A 38 4.93 9.02 40.64
N THR A 39 5.45 9.60 39.56
CA THR A 39 4.76 10.64 38.79
C THR A 39 3.49 10.06 38.15
N ARG A 40 2.36 10.73 38.34
CA ARG A 40 1.08 10.36 37.72
C ARG A 40 0.80 11.25 36.51
N LEU A 41 0.55 10.62 35.37
CA LEU A 41 0.10 11.25 34.14
C LEU A 41 -1.36 10.91 33.90
N GLU A 42 -2.15 11.92 33.62
CA GLU A 42 -3.56 11.80 33.24
C GLU A 42 -3.75 12.57 31.93
N ILE A 43 -4.33 11.91 30.92
CA ILE A 43 -4.58 12.48 29.59
C ILE A 43 -6.07 12.32 29.29
N PRO A 44 -6.84 13.42 29.22
CA PRO A 44 -8.20 13.38 28.70
C PRO A 44 -8.19 12.94 27.23
N LEU A 45 -9.04 11.96 26.90
CA LEU A 45 -9.20 11.45 25.55
C LEU A 45 -10.56 11.85 24.99
N GLY A 46 -10.60 12.15 23.71
CA GLY A 46 -11.86 12.39 23.01
C GLY A 46 -11.86 11.78 21.61
N ALA A 47 -13.04 11.35 21.16
CA ALA A 47 -13.23 10.78 19.84
C ALA A 47 -14.52 11.37 19.24
N MET A 48 -14.45 11.90 18.02
CA MET A 48 -15.58 12.59 17.39
C MET A 48 -15.83 12.17 15.95
N CYS A 49 -17.11 12.09 15.60
CA CYS A 49 -17.58 11.87 14.23
C CYS A 49 -18.79 12.76 13.93
N ARG A 50 -19.19 12.87 12.65
CA ARG A 50 -20.47 13.52 12.30
C ARG A 50 -21.63 12.83 13.01
N LYS A 51 -22.63 13.58 13.51
CA LYS A 51 -23.80 13.01 14.21
C LYS A 51 -24.50 11.89 13.42
N GLY A 52 -24.56 11.98 12.09
CA GLY A 52 -25.17 10.95 11.24
C GLY A 52 -24.42 9.60 11.24
N LEU A 53 -23.14 9.60 11.62
CA LEU A 53 -22.31 8.40 11.72
C LEU A 53 -22.24 7.82 13.14
N ALA A 54 -22.82 8.49 14.14
CA ALA A 54 -22.68 8.11 15.55
C ALA A 54 -23.09 6.65 15.82
N ARG A 55 -24.12 6.13 15.13
CA ARG A 55 -24.58 4.73 15.27
C ARG A 55 -23.58 3.68 14.77
N TYR A 56 -22.60 4.10 13.97
CA TYR A 56 -21.53 3.26 13.43
C TYR A 56 -20.18 3.55 14.08
N PHE A 57 -20.12 4.52 14.99
CA PHE A 57 -18.87 5.00 15.54
C PHE A 57 -18.42 4.13 16.72
N ASP A 58 -17.44 3.29 16.45
CA ASP A 58 -16.79 2.42 17.43
C ASP A 58 -15.70 3.18 18.19
N ALA A 59 -16.13 4.06 19.10
CA ALA A 59 -15.22 4.86 19.92
C ALA A 59 -14.40 4.01 20.90
N ASP A 60 -14.95 2.88 21.37
CA ASP A 60 -14.30 2.00 22.34
C ASP A 60 -13.03 1.35 21.75
N ASP A 61 -13.09 0.84 20.51
CA ASP A 61 -11.89 0.31 19.84
C ASP A 61 -10.86 1.41 19.53
N VAL A 62 -11.33 2.61 19.14
CA VAL A 62 -10.45 3.77 18.93
C VAL A 62 -9.70 4.11 20.22
N PHE A 63 -10.39 4.21 21.35
CA PHE A 63 -9.74 4.48 22.65
C PHE A 63 -8.85 3.33 23.11
N LEU A 64 -9.22 2.08 22.86
CA LEU A 64 -8.39 0.92 23.19
C LEU A 64 -7.03 1.00 22.49
N VAL A 65 -7.02 1.22 21.18
CA VAL A 65 -5.78 1.36 20.40
C VAL A 65 -4.98 2.58 20.86
N THR A 66 -5.64 3.71 21.13
CA THR A 66 -4.96 4.91 21.65
C THR A 66 -4.29 4.66 22.99
N LYS A 67 -4.94 3.98 23.93
CA LYS A 67 -4.34 3.68 25.25
C LYS A 67 -3.14 2.73 25.10
N GLN A 68 -3.26 1.69 24.26
CA GLN A 68 -2.15 0.79 23.93
C GLN A 68 -0.96 1.52 23.29
N GLY A 69 -1.24 2.44 22.36
CA GLY A 69 -0.21 3.29 21.76
C GLY A 69 0.49 4.18 22.79
N LEU A 70 -0.27 4.81 23.70
CA LEU A 70 0.30 5.67 24.75
C LEU A 70 1.23 4.85 25.65
N ASP A 71 0.82 3.65 26.08
CA ASP A 71 1.68 2.77 26.86
C ASP A 71 2.98 2.43 26.10
N PHE A 72 2.84 2.02 24.85
CA PHE A 72 3.97 1.67 24.01
C PHE A 72 4.97 2.81 23.83
N PHE A 73 4.50 3.99 23.42
CA PHE A 73 5.38 5.13 23.17
C PHE A 73 6.03 5.64 24.46
N HIS A 74 5.31 5.64 25.59
CA HIS A 74 5.91 5.98 26.87
C HIS A 74 7.06 5.03 27.27
N ASP A 75 6.93 3.72 26.99
CA ASP A 75 7.99 2.72 27.30
C ASP A 75 9.22 2.84 26.38
N HIS A 76 8.99 3.13 25.10
CA HIS A 76 10.03 3.08 24.07
C HIS A 76 10.73 4.42 23.85
N VAL A 77 9.98 5.53 23.91
CA VAL A 77 10.51 6.88 23.71
C VAL A 77 11.08 7.46 25.01
N ASP A 78 10.60 7.00 26.18
CA ASP A 78 11.01 7.49 27.50
C ASP A 78 10.87 9.02 27.63
N TYR A 79 9.76 9.53 27.10
CA TYR A 79 9.32 10.92 27.22
C TYR A 79 7.78 10.96 27.33
N PRO A 80 7.20 11.43 28.46
CA PRO A 80 5.75 11.49 28.63
C PRO A 80 5.03 12.38 27.60
N TYR A 81 3.83 12.00 27.18
CA TYR A 81 3.00 12.77 26.26
C TYR A 81 2.82 14.23 26.75
N PRO A 82 3.21 15.26 25.96
CA PRO A 82 3.36 16.59 26.52
C PRO A 82 2.27 17.63 26.18
N PHE A 83 1.22 17.27 25.43
CA PHE A 83 0.27 18.23 24.84
C PHE A 83 -1.09 18.34 25.57
N GLY A 84 -1.21 17.74 26.76
CA GLY A 84 -2.34 17.95 27.67
C GLY A 84 -3.52 17.00 27.44
N LYS A 85 -4.19 17.06 26.28
CA LYS A 85 -5.29 16.15 25.90
C LYS A 85 -4.98 15.46 24.58
N TYR A 86 -5.69 14.37 24.27
CA TYR A 86 -5.60 13.70 22.97
C TYR A 86 -7.00 13.46 22.39
N ASP A 87 -7.46 14.39 21.53
CA ASP A 87 -8.71 14.22 20.77
C ASP A 87 -8.44 13.63 19.38
N GLN A 88 -9.41 12.87 18.86
CA GLN A 88 -9.41 12.26 17.54
C GLN A 88 -10.70 12.62 16.79
N ALA A 89 -10.59 13.17 15.59
CA ALA A 89 -11.73 13.65 14.80
C ALA A 89 -11.81 13.00 13.42
N PHE A 90 -12.89 12.27 13.16
CA PHE A 90 -13.17 11.64 11.87
C PHE A 90 -13.99 12.60 10.99
N VAL A 91 -13.33 13.16 9.97
CA VAL A 91 -13.83 14.30 9.17
C VAL A 91 -14.14 13.91 7.72
N PRO A 92 -15.17 14.52 7.08
CA PRO A 92 -15.51 14.29 5.67
C PRO A 92 -14.55 15.04 4.72
N GLU A 93 -14.44 14.56 3.48
CA GLU A 93 -13.71 15.21 2.37
C GLU A 93 -12.28 15.67 2.75
N TYR A 94 -11.54 14.78 3.39
CA TYR A 94 -10.15 15.03 3.80
C TYR A 94 -9.18 14.53 2.74
N ASN A 95 -8.37 15.44 2.17
CA ASN A 95 -7.42 15.08 1.11
C ASN A 95 -6.28 14.19 1.62
N LEU A 96 -5.96 14.24 2.92
CA LEU A 96 -4.97 13.36 3.55
C LEU A 96 -5.67 12.16 4.20
N GLY A 97 -4.95 11.08 4.47
CA GLY A 97 -5.50 9.93 5.21
C GLY A 97 -5.82 10.31 6.66
N ALA A 98 -4.88 11.02 7.29
CA ALA A 98 -4.97 11.60 8.62
C ALA A 98 -3.99 12.78 8.76
N MET A 99 -3.97 13.43 9.92
CA MET A 99 -3.03 14.52 10.26
C MET A 99 -2.86 14.65 11.78
N GLU A 100 -1.60 14.73 12.18
CA GLU A 100 -1.06 14.59 13.54
C GLU A 100 -1.19 15.82 14.44
N ASN A 101 -2.19 16.68 14.25
CA ASN A 101 -2.22 17.95 14.98
C ASN A 101 -2.21 17.71 16.52
N PRO A 102 -1.23 18.22 17.29
CA PRO A 102 -1.08 17.91 18.70
C PRO A 102 -2.35 18.19 19.51
N GLY A 103 -2.88 17.13 20.12
CA GLY A 103 -4.08 17.15 20.95
C GLY A 103 -5.41 17.20 20.20
N LEU A 104 -5.40 17.21 18.86
CA LEU A 104 -6.59 17.06 18.00
C LEU A 104 -6.22 16.44 16.64
N VAL A 105 -5.98 15.13 16.64
CA VAL A 105 -5.63 14.38 15.43
C VAL A 105 -6.87 14.22 14.55
N THR A 106 -6.74 14.40 13.24
CA THR A 106 -7.85 14.26 12.28
C THR A 106 -7.67 13.04 11.39
N PHE A 107 -8.75 12.32 11.11
CA PHE A 107 -8.77 11.11 10.28
C PHE A 107 -9.85 11.22 9.21
N ARG A 108 -9.69 10.54 8.06
CA ARG A 108 -10.79 10.34 7.12
C ARG A 108 -11.95 9.59 7.78
N GLU A 109 -13.18 10.03 7.50
CA GLU A 109 -14.37 9.33 8.00
C GLU A 109 -14.56 7.90 7.46
N GLU A 110 -13.81 7.51 6.43
CA GLU A 110 -13.82 6.15 5.85
C GLU A 110 -13.30 5.09 6.83
N TYR A 111 -12.58 5.49 7.88
CA TYR A 111 -12.21 4.62 9.00
C TYR A 111 -13.39 4.32 9.96
N ILE A 112 -14.59 4.87 9.70
CA ILE A 112 -15.83 4.49 10.37
C ILE A 112 -16.57 3.47 9.50
N PHE A 113 -16.54 2.22 9.91
CA PHE A 113 -17.11 1.11 9.15
C PHE A 113 -18.63 1.01 9.36
N ARG A 114 -19.38 1.01 8.26
CA ARG A 114 -20.86 1.00 8.25
C ARG A 114 -21.48 -0.39 8.07
N GLY A 115 -20.63 -1.37 7.76
CA GLY A 115 -21.00 -2.76 7.46
C GLY A 115 -19.91 -3.70 7.93
N LYS A 116 -19.99 -4.96 7.52
CA LYS A 116 -18.98 -5.96 7.86
C LYS A 116 -17.69 -5.67 7.11
N VAL A 117 -16.59 -5.60 7.83
CA VAL A 117 -15.25 -5.40 7.27
C VAL A 117 -14.30 -6.47 7.79
N THR A 118 -13.17 -6.62 7.11
CA THR A 118 -12.15 -7.61 7.47
C THR A 118 -11.31 -7.12 8.65
N ARG A 119 -10.64 -8.04 9.34
CA ARG A 119 -9.62 -7.76 10.35
C ARG A 119 -8.54 -6.83 9.82
N ALA A 120 -8.12 -7.01 8.57
CA ALA A 120 -7.17 -6.11 7.89
C ALA A 120 -7.67 -4.65 7.78
N SER A 121 -8.99 -4.43 7.78
CA SER A 121 -9.56 -3.06 7.80
C SER A 121 -9.38 -2.41 9.17
N TYR A 122 -9.63 -3.15 10.25
CA TYR A 122 -9.36 -2.67 11.61
C TYR A 122 -7.86 -2.51 11.88
N GLU A 123 -7.03 -3.42 11.37
CA GLU A 123 -5.58 -3.32 11.42
C GLU A 123 -5.10 -2.03 10.74
N ALA A 124 -5.59 -1.74 9.53
CA ALA A 124 -5.25 -0.52 8.82
C ALA A 124 -5.68 0.75 9.58
N ARG A 125 -6.86 0.75 10.22
CA ARG A 125 -7.29 1.86 11.09
C ARG A 125 -6.36 2.02 12.28
N ALA A 126 -6.05 0.92 12.98
CA ALA A 126 -5.18 0.95 14.15
C ALA A 126 -3.76 1.41 13.79
N ASN A 127 -3.22 0.96 12.65
CA ASN A 127 -1.90 1.38 12.16
C ASN A 127 -1.86 2.89 11.87
N VAL A 128 -2.91 3.44 11.25
CA VAL A 128 -3.01 4.88 11.00
C VAL A 128 -3.11 5.66 12.31
N VAL A 129 -3.94 5.21 13.27
CA VAL A 129 -3.98 5.83 14.60
C VAL A 129 -2.60 5.84 15.26
N LEU A 130 -1.86 4.72 15.22
CA LEU A 130 -0.54 4.62 15.82
C LEU A 130 0.54 5.42 15.06
N HIS A 131 0.41 5.55 13.74
CA HIS A 131 1.23 6.44 12.91
C HIS A 131 1.08 7.89 13.38
N GLU A 132 -0.16 8.39 13.49
CA GLU A 132 -0.42 9.75 13.97
C GLU A 132 0.03 9.94 15.43
N MET A 133 -0.04 8.89 16.25
CA MET A 133 0.47 8.95 17.61
C MET A 133 2.00 9.04 17.65
N ALA A 134 2.72 8.33 16.76
CA ALA A 134 4.18 8.41 16.68
C ALA A 134 4.64 9.85 16.41
N HIS A 135 3.86 10.61 15.64
CA HIS A 135 4.16 12.00 15.32
C HIS A 135 4.20 12.93 16.53
N MET A 136 3.46 12.62 17.59
CA MET A 136 3.49 13.39 18.85
C MET A 136 4.92 13.52 19.40
N TRP A 137 5.79 12.55 19.11
CA TRP A 137 7.21 12.64 19.39
C TRP A 137 8.00 13.02 18.12
N PHE A 138 7.85 12.27 17.02
CA PHE A 138 8.57 12.48 15.76
C PHE A 138 7.81 13.40 14.79
N GLY A 139 8.10 14.69 14.82
CA GLY A 139 7.45 15.70 13.98
C GLY A 139 6.90 16.86 14.79
N ASP A 140 6.36 16.57 15.99
CA ASP A 140 5.73 17.58 16.84
C ASP A 140 6.59 18.00 18.03
N LEU A 141 7.07 17.03 18.83
CA LEU A 141 8.00 17.33 19.93
C LEU A 141 9.39 17.69 19.39
N VAL A 142 9.86 16.97 18.37
CA VAL A 142 11.09 17.26 17.66
C VAL A 142 10.76 17.33 16.17
N THR A 143 10.91 18.51 15.57
CA THR A 143 10.55 18.77 14.18
C THR A 143 11.80 18.89 13.31
N MET A 144 11.74 18.52 12.03
CA MET A 144 12.84 18.81 11.10
C MET A 144 13.06 20.34 10.96
N GLU A 145 14.30 20.75 10.67
CA GLU A 145 14.60 22.17 10.39
C GLU A 145 13.98 22.65 9.07
N TRP A 146 13.94 21.76 8.06
CA TRP A 146 13.36 22.05 6.74
C TRP A 146 12.79 20.79 6.06
N TRP A 147 12.04 20.99 4.97
CA TRP A 147 11.26 19.95 4.27
C TRP A 147 12.11 18.90 3.54
N ASP A 148 13.40 19.14 3.33
CA ASP A 148 14.35 18.14 2.82
C ASP A 148 14.48 16.92 3.75
N ASP A 149 14.29 17.12 5.05
CA ASP A 149 14.22 16.06 6.07
C ASP A 149 12.78 15.61 6.39
N LEU A 150 11.79 15.93 5.54
CA LEU A 150 10.39 15.49 5.73
C LEU A 150 10.25 13.96 5.87
N TRP A 151 11.07 13.20 5.15
CA TRP A 151 11.10 11.75 5.26
C TRP A 151 11.39 11.29 6.70
N LEU A 152 12.20 12.03 7.47
CA LEU A 152 12.54 11.70 8.84
C LEU A 152 11.30 11.70 9.74
N LYS A 153 10.31 12.54 9.41
CA LYS A 153 9.02 12.55 10.08
C LYS A 153 8.14 11.39 9.60
N GLU A 154 7.85 11.34 8.30
CA GLU A 154 6.86 10.42 7.73
C GLU A 154 7.31 8.95 7.74
N SER A 155 8.55 8.67 7.35
CA SER A 155 9.11 7.30 7.37
C SER A 155 9.18 6.75 8.79
N PHE A 156 9.55 7.59 9.76
CA PHE A 156 9.70 7.17 11.14
C PHE A 156 8.36 6.89 11.79
N ALA A 157 7.35 7.72 11.51
CA ALA A 157 5.99 7.45 11.94
C ALA A 157 5.41 6.18 11.29
N ASP A 158 5.69 5.91 10.02
CA ASP A 158 5.20 4.70 9.32
C ASP A 158 5.88 3.42 9.86
N PHE A 159 7.18 3.49 10.16
CA PHE A 159 7.90 2.43 10.87
C PHE A 159 7.37 2.23 12.30
N MET A 160 7.33 3.29 13.11
CA MET A 160 6.92 3.21 14.52
C MET A 160 5.45 2.86 14.68
N GLY A 161 4.58 3.31 13.78
CA GLY A 161 3.18 2.92 13.75
C GLY A 161 3.02 1.42 13.54
N THR A 162 3.82 0.82 12.66
CA THR A 162 3.85 -0.64 12.47
C THR A 162 4.50 -1.38 13.65
N PHE A 163 5.58 -0.84 14.20
CA PHE A 163 6.27 -1.41 15.36
C PHE A 163 5.38 -1.40 16.62
N ALA A 164 4.67 -0.30 16.88
CA ALA A 164 3.68 -0.18 17.95
C ALA A 164 2.47 -1.09 17.71
N LEU A 165 2.01 -1.21 16.46
CA LEU A 165 0.89 -2.09 16.11
C LEU A 165 1.18 -3.54 16.52
N VAL A 166 2.34 -4.05 16.10
CA VAL A 166 2.78 -5.42 16.39
C VAL A 166 3.09 -5.61 17.87
N GLY A 167 3.75 -4.63 18.51
CA GLY A 167 4.21 -4.74 19.89
C GLY A 167 3.16 -4.45 20.97
N ALA A 168 2.09 -3.71 20.66
CA ALA A 168 1.17 -3.17 21.67
C ALA A 168 -0.30 -3.58 21.47
N THR A 169 -0.67 -4.10 20.31
CA THR A 169 -2.07 -4.35 19.97
C THR A 169 -2.35 -5.82 19.66
N ARG A 170 -3.63 -6.11 19.37
CA ARG A 170 -4.06 -7.43 18.91
C ARG A 170 -3.58 -7.79 17.50
N PHE A 171 -2.93 -6.89 16.77
CA PHE A 171 -2.51 -7.06 15.37
C PHE A 171 -1.02 -7.40 15.26
N THR A 172 -0.67 -8.61 15.67
CA THR A 172 0.72 -9.10 15.70
C THR A 172 1.31 -9.34 14.31
N ASP A 173 0.47 -9.47 13.29
CA ASP A 173 0.85 -9.81 11.92
C ASP A 173 1.17 -8.57 11.05
N GLY A 174 1.20 -7.37 11.63
CA GLY A 174 1.34 -6.11 10.87
C GLY A 174 2.55 -6.04 9.93
N TRP A 175 3.65 -6.75 10.24
CA TRP A 175 4.80 -6.84 9.35
C TRP A 175 4.54 -7.62 8.05
N ILE A 176 3.59 -8.56 8.06
CA ILE A 176 3.15 -9.31 6.87
C ILE A 176 2.41 -8.36 5.93
N THR A 177 1.43 -7.61 6.46
CA THR A 177 0.72 -6.57 5.70
C THR A 177 1.68 -5.49 5.20
N PHE A 178 2.66 -5.09 6.01
CA PHE A 178 3.70 -4.14 5.60
C PHE A 178 4.50 -4.64 4.39
N ALA A 179 4.97 -5.90 4.42
CA ALA A 179 5.74 -6.50 3.34
C ALA A 179 4.95 -6.56 2.02
N ASN A 180 3.66 -6.90 2.06
CA ASN A 180 2.86 -7.05 0.84
C ASN A 180 2.22 -5.76 0.34
N ARG A 181 1.85 -4.84 1.24
CA ARG A 181 1.13 -3.62 0.84
C ARG A 181 2.05 -2.41 0.76
N ARG A 182 2.77 -2.10 1.85
CA ARG A 182 3.62 -0.90 1.95
C ARG A 182 4.84 -1.05 1.04
N LYS A 183 5.60 -2.14 1.15
CA LYS A 183 6.78 -2.35 0.29
C LYS A 183 6.42 -2.46 -1.19
N ALA A 184 5.29 -3.06 -1.55
CA ALA A 184 4.86 -3.11 -2.95
C ALA A 184 4.63 -1.71 -3.56
N TRP A 185 4.07 -0.77 -2.78
CA TRP A 185 3.93 0.63 -3.19
C TRP A 185 5.29 1.32 -3.36
N ALA A 186 6.21 1.10 -2.40
CA ALA A 186 7.58 1.60 -2.47
C ALA A 186 8.33 1.06 -3.69
N TYR A 187 8.26 -0.26 -3.96
CA TYR A 187 8.92 -0.88 -5.11
C TYR A 187 8.43 -0.28 -6.42
N ARG A 188 7.12 -0.03 -6.56
CA ARG A 188 6.61 0.68 -7.74
C ARG A 188 7.22 2.07 -7.83
N ALA A 189 7.14 2.88 -6.78
CA ALA A 189 7.61 4.27 -6.79
C ALA A 189 9.12 4.36 -7.11
N ASP A 190 9.94 3.50 -6.50
CA ASP A 190 11.40 3.49 -6.65
C ASP A 190 11.88 2.91 -7.99
N GLN A 191 10.98 2.27 -8.76
CA GLN A 191 11.24 1.80 -10.12
C GLN A 191 10.81 2.80 -11.20
N LEU A 192 10.10 3.86 -10.86
CA LEU A 192 9.66 4.88 -11.83
C LEU A 192 10.85 5.76 -12.25
N PRO A 193 10.80 6.38 -13.43
CA PRO A 193 11.83 7.34 -13.87
C PRO A 193 11.94 8.58 -12.96
N SER A 194 10.90 8.85 -12.18
CA SER A 194 10.85 9.90 -11.17
C SER A 194 11.42 9.49 -9.81
N THR A 195 12.04 8.30 -9.71
CA THR A 195 12.70 7.84 -8.49
C THR A 195 13.70 8.87 -7.97
N HIS A 196 13.82 8.93 -6.64
CA HIS A 196 14.71 9.84 -5.96
C HIS A 196 15.25 9.18 -4.68
N PRO A 197 16.37 9.71 -4.12
CA PRO A 197 16.81 9.33 -2.80
C PRO A 197 15.75 9.63 -1.73
N VAL A 198 15.80 8.95 -0.59
CA VAL A 198 14.89 9.22 0.53
C VAL A 198 15.05 10.66 1.03
N THR A 199 16.30 11.15 1.10
CA THR A 199 16.58 12.59 1.28
C THR A 199 16.48 13.29 -0.08
N ALA A 200 15.37 13.99 -0.33
CA ALA A 200 15.14 14.69 -1.59
C ALA A 200 15.18 16.22 -1.41
N ASP A 201 15.75 16.93 -2.39
CA ASP A 201 15.71 18.40 -2.41
C ASP A 201 14.30 18.88 -2.82
N ILE A 202 13.61 19.53 -1.88
CA ILE A 202 12.25 20.03 -2.08
C ILE A 202 12.31 21.51 -2.47
N ARG A 203 12.14 21.78 -3.78
CA ARG A 203 12.28 23.14 -4.35
C ARG A 203 11.05 24.01 -4.10
N ASP A 204 9.85 23.43 -4.13
CA ASP A 204 8.59 24.14 -3.97
C ASP A 204 7.46 23.24 -3.39
N LEU A 205 6.27 23.83 -3.19
CA LEU A 205 5.10 23.15 -2.62
C LEU A 205 4.50 22.06 -3.52
N GLN A 206 4.65 22.15 -4.84
CA GLN A 206 4.15 21.14 -5.78
C GLN A 206 5.05 19.91 -5.74
N ASP A 207 6.37 20.14 -5.72
CA ASP A 207 7.36 19.09 -5.51
C ASP A 207 7.16 18.40 -4.15
N ALA A 208 6.94 19.18 -3.09
CA ALA A 208 6.62 18.62 -1.76
C ALA A 208 5.39 17.70 -1.83
N LYS A 209 4.32 18.13 -2.52
CA LYS A 209 3.10 17.34 -2.67
C LYS A 209 3.29 16.03 -3.44
N LEU A 210 4.10 16.04 -4.49
CA LEU A 210 4.38 14.84 -5.28
C LEU A 210 5.35 13.87 -4.59
N ASN A 211 6.19 14.36 -3.68
CA ASN A 211 7.09 13.54 -2.87
C ASN A 211 6.42 12.93 -1.63
N PHE A 212 5.13 13.17 -1.36
CA PHE A 212 4.33 12.29 -0.48
C PHE A 212 3.98 10.98 -1.21
N ASP A 213 4.99 10.21 -1.57
CA ASP A 213 4.88 9.00 -2.37
C ASP A 213 5.42 7.77 -1.63
N GLY A 214 5.50 6.64 -2.34
CA GLY A 214 5.97 5.37 -1.77
C GLY A 214 7.42 5.40 -1.31
N ILE A 215 8.23 6.36 -1.75
CA ILE A 215 9.63 6.50 -1.34
C ILE A 215 9.70 7.14 0.05
N THR A 216 9.08 8.30 0.23
CA THR A 216 9.11 9.06 1.49
C THR A 216 8.45 8.32 2.65
N TYR A 217 7.41 7.53 2.38
CA TYR A 217 6.76 6.72 3.41
C TYR A 217 7.36 5.32 3.49
N ALA A 218 7.02 4.48 2.51
CA ALA A 218 7.19 3.04 2.64
C ALA A 218 8.63 2.57 2.40
N LYS A 219 9.38 3.17 1.44
CA LYS A 219 10.82 2.87 1.29
C LYS A 219 11.56 3.37 2.52
N GLY A 220 11.34 4.61 2.94
CA GLY A 220 12.00 5.15 4.12
C GLY A 220 11.71 4.35 5.39
N ALA A 221 10.46 3.91 5.63
CA ALA A 221 10.12 3.02 6.74
C ALA A 221 10.80 1.64 6.62
N SER A 222 10.92 1.10 5.41
CA SER A 222 11.66 -0.15 5.16
C SER A 222 13.16 0.01 5.38
N VAL A 223 13.71 1.18 5.05
CA VAL A 223 15.10 1.56 5.30
C VAL A 223 15.35 1.75 6.79
N LEU A 224 14.38 2.29 7.54
CA LEU A 224 14.45 2.33 9.00
C LEU A 224 14.37 0.94 9.63
N LYS A 225 13.51 0.04 9.12
CA LYS A 225 13.51 -1.37 9.54
C LYS A 225 14.88 -2.03 9.31
N GLN A 226 15.51 -1.75 8.17
CA GLN A 226 16.89 -2.13 7.92
C GLN A 226 17.85 -1.47 8.92
N LEU A 227 17.76 -0.16 9.16
CA LEU A 227 18.61 0.52 10.14
C LEU A 227 18.55 -0.14 11.53
N VAL A 228 17.36 -0.54 11.97
CA VAL A 228 17.14 -1.27 13.22
C VAL A 228 17.82 -2.63 13.20
N ALA A 229 17.70 -3.38 12.10
CA ALA A 229 18.40 -4.66 11.94
C ALA A 229 19.93 -4.49 11.89
N TYR A 230 20.41 -3.43 11.24
CA TYR A 230 21.84 -3.11 11.11
C TYR A 230 22.44 -2.64 12.44
N ALA A 231 21.82 -1.68 13.11
CA ALA A 231 22.30 -1.10 14.38
C ALA A 231 22.07 -2.02 15.59
N GLY A 232 21.05 -2.88 15.51
CA GLY A 232 20.51 -3.63 16.65
C GLY A 232 19.37 -2.86 17.32
N GLN A 233 18.26 -3.57 17.58
CA GLN A 233 17.03 -2.95 18.09
C GLN A 233 17.22 -2.21 19.42
N ASP A 234 17.92 -2.81 20.38
CA ASP A 234 18.15 -2.18 21.68
C ASP A 234 18.97 -0.89 21.57
N ALA A 235 20.01 -0.90 20.72
CA ALA A 235 20.84 0.26 20.45
C ALA A 235 20.04 1.37 19.75
N PHE A 236 19.15 1.01 18.82
CA PHE A 236 18.26 1.96 18.16
C PHE A 236 17.29 2.62 19.14
N LEU A 237 16.64 1.83 20.01
CA LEU A 237 15.70 2.35 21.00
C LEU A 237 16.38 3.27 22.02
N GLU A 238 17.54 2.86 22.54
CA GLU A 238 18.35 3.73 23.41
C GLU A 238 18.76 5.03 22.70
N GLY A 239 19.09 4.94 21.41
CA GLY A 239 19.39 6.11 20.59
C GLY A 239 18.19 7.05 20.47
N ALA A 240 17.00 6.52 20.17
CA ALA A 240 15.78 7.31 20.10
C ALA A 240 15.47 8.04 21.42
N ARG A 241 15.60 7.36 22.57
CA ARG A 241 15.41 7.97 23.90
C ARG A 241 16.33 9.18 24.13
N ARG A 242 17.61 9.03 23.81
CA ARG A 242 18.59 10.11 23.93
C ARG A 242 18.29 11.27 23.00
N TYR A 243 17.94 10.97 21.75
CA TYR A 243 17.59 11.96 20.75
C TYR A 243 16.43 12.85 21.23
N PHE A 244 15.33 12.26 21.70
CA PHE A 244 14.18 13.04 22.16
C PHE A 244 14.47 13.90 23.37
N LYS A 245 15.16 13.37 24.38
CA LYS A 245 15.52 14.14 25.57
C LYS A 245 16.45 15.31 25.23
N ARG A 246 17.36 15.16 24.26
CA ARG A 246 18.30 16.21 23.84
C ARG A 246 17.61 17.31 23.03
N HIS A 247 16.61 16.98 22.22
CA HIS A 247 16.07 17.89 21.20
C HIS A 247 14.61 18.33 21.42
N ALA A 248 13.97 17.97 22.53
CA ALA A 248 12.58 18.32 22.82
C ALA A 248 12.26 19.83 22.64
N TYR A 249 11.18 20.12 21.92
CA TYR A 249 10.73 21.45 21.49
C TYR A 249 11.72 22.20 20.59
N GLY A 250 12.62 21.48 19.94
CA GLY A 250 13.61 22.02 19.02
C GLY A 250 13.48 21.46 17.61
N ASN A 251 14.36 21.95 16.74
CA ASN A 251 14.50 21.47 15.38
C ASN A 251 15.81 20.67 15.23
N THR A 252 15.79 19.65 14.37
CA THR A 252 16.94 18.77 14.11
C THR A 252 17.17 18.56 12.62
N ARG A 253 18.36 18.06 12.29
CA ARG A 253 18.75 17.53 10.98
C ARG A 253 19.03 16.03 11.08
N LEU A 254 19.11 15.35 9.94
CA LEU A 254 19.50 13.94 9.87
C LEU A 254 20.79 13.62 10.68
N GLY A 255 21.80 14.49 10.63
CA GLY A 255 23.06 14.30 11.35
C GLY A 255 22.90 14.16 12.87
N ASP A 256 21.91 14.82 13.47
CA ASP A 256 21.65 14.75 14.91
C ASP A 256 21.14 13.37 15.31
N LEU A 257 20.27 12.75 14.50
CA LEU A 257 19.81 11.38 14.73
C LEU A 257 20.96 10.38 14.54
N LEU A 258 21.71 10.50 13.45
CA LEU A 258 22.78 9.55 13.12
C LEU A 258 23.89 9.56 14.19
N ALA A 259 24.25 10.72 14.73
CA ALA A 259 25.26 10.83 15.78
C ALA A 259 24.87 10.02 17.03
N VAL A 260 23.59 10.09 17.44
CA VAL A 260 23.11 9.36 18.61
C VAL A 260 23.06 7.85 18.35
N LEU A 261 22.71 7.42 17.13
CA LEU A 261 22.72 6.00 16.75
C LEU A 261 24.14 5.43 16.62
N GLU A 262 25.10 6.22 16.17
CA GLU A 262 26.51 5.85 16.14
C GLU A 262 27.07 5.68 17.56
N GLU A 263 26.72 6.58 18.48
CA GLU A 263 27.06 6.47 19.91
C GLU A 263 26.58 5.16 20.56
N THR A 264 25.38 4.67 20.20
CA THR A 264 24.76 3.50 20.84
C THR A 264 25.05 2.18 20.15
N SER A 265 25.19 2.18 18.83
CA SER A 265 25.42 0.95 18.04
C SER A 265 26.89 0.63 17.79
N GLY A 266 27.77 1.65 17.81
CA GLY A 266 29.18 1.51 17.46
C GLY A 266 29.45 1.20 15.97
N ARG A 267 28.45 1.32 15.10
CA ARG A 267 28.57 1.13 13.64
C ARG A 267 28.63 2.48 12.91
N ASP A 268 29.28 2.52 11.74
CA ASP A 268 29.38 3.73 10.90
C ASP A 268 28.01 4.08 10.29
N MET A 269 27.29 4.97 10.95
CA MET A 269 25.99 5.47 10.50
C MET A 269 26.12 6.41 9.30
N GLY A 270 27.26 7.07 9.12
CA GLY A 270 27.49 8.01 8.04
C GLY A 270 27.59 7.32 6.68
N ALA A 271 28.36 6.24 6.58
CA ALA A 271 28.45 5.43 5.36
C ALA A 271 27.13 4.76 5.02
N TRP A 272 26.45 4.22 6.03
CA TRP A 272 25.11 3.64 5.88
C TRP A 272 24.11 4.67 5.33
N ALA A 273 24.05 5.86 5.92
CA ALA A 273 23.13 6.93 5.51
C ALA A 273 23.39 7.39 4.08
N ARG A 274 24.66 7.55 3.68
CA ARG A 274 25.01 7.88 2.28
C ARG A 274 24.47 6.84 1.31
N SER A 275 24.61 5.54 1.64
CA SER A 275 24.17 4.46 0.77
C SER A 275 22.64 4.33 0.72
N TRP A 276 21.97 4.43 1.85
CA TRP A 276 20.53 4.13 1.96
C TRP A 276 19.62 5.33 1.77
N LEU A 277 20.02 6.50 2.23
CA LEU A 277 19.18 7.70 2.26
C LEU A 277 19.46 8.64 1.09
N GLN A 278 20.73 8.72 0.66
CA GLN A 278 21.19 9.71 -0.33
C GLN A 278 21.36 9.15 -1.74
N THR A 279 20.93 7.90 -2.00
CA THR A 279 20.92 7.32 -3.35
C THR A 279 19.55 6.72 -3.72
N ALA A 280 19.21 6.75 -5.01
CA ALA A 280 17.94 6.24 -5.53
C ALA A 280 18.03 4.81 -6.08
N GLY A 281 16.88 4.16 -6.26
CA GLY A 281 16.77 2.81 -6.81
C GLY A 281 16.77 1.70 -5.76
N VAL A 282 16.42 0.51 -6.24
CA VAL A 282 16.26 -0.72 -5.44
C VAL A 282 17.18 -1.82 -5.96
N ASN A 283 17.79 -2.58 -5.05
CA ASN A 283 18.60 -3.74 -5.39
C ASN A 283 17.76 -5.01 -5.48
N SER A 284 18.10 -5.91 -6.41
CA SER A 284 17.63 -7.29 -6.38
C SER A 284 18.66 -8.21 -5.77
N LEU A 285 18.19 -9.18 -4.97
CA LEU A 285 19.03 -10.21 -4.35
C LEU A 285 18.61 -11.58 -4.86
N THR A 286 19.56 -12.28 -5.48
CA THR A 286 19.35 -13.59 -6.11
C THR A 286 20.26 -14.63 -5.45
N PRO A 287 19.73 -15.76 -4.93
CA PRO A 287 20.58 -16.83 -4.45
C PRO A 287 21.26 -17.57 -5.62
N GLN A 288 22.49 -18.01 -5.40
CA GLN A 288 23.22 -18.93 -6.26
C GLN A 288 23.69 -20.10 -5.40
N VAL A 289 23.24 -21.30 -5.76
CA VAL A 289 23.55 -22.54 -5.03
C VAL A 289 24.41 -23.44 -5.91
N VAL A 290 25.56 -23.83 -5.39
CA VAL A 290 26.40 -24.88 -5.96
C VAL A 290 26.32 -26.08 -5.03
N LEU A 291 25.87 -27.21 -5.57
CA LEU A 291 25.79 -28.47 -4.83
C LEU A 291 27.04 -29.32 -5.09
N GLY A 292 27.56 -29.91 -4.02
CA GLY A 292 28.61 -30.92 -4.08
C GLY A 292 28.09 -32.26 -4.63
N ALA A 293 29.02 -33.16 -4.94
CA ALA A 293 28.69 -34.48 -5.48
C ALA A 293 27.88 -35.38 -4.53
N ASP A 294 27.87 -35.06 -3.23
CA ASP A 294 27.10 -35.74 -2.19
C ASP A 294 25.69 -35.14 -1.98
N GLY A 295 25.31 -34.12 -2.76
CA GLY A 295 24.01 -33.45 -2.66
C GLY A 295 23.92 -32.42 -1.53
N THR A 296 25.04 -32.03 -0.93
CA THR A 296 25.10 -30.92 0.04
C THR A 296 25.45 -29.61 -0.64
N VAL A 297 25.16 -28.48 0.02
CA VAL A 297 25.53 -27.14 -0.43
C VAL A 297 27.05 -26.97 -0.31
N GLU A 298 27.77 -27.01 -1.43
CA GLU A 298 29.20 -26.70 -1.49
C GLU A 298 29.42 -25.19 -1.36
N GLU A 299 28.58 -24.40 -2.04
CA GLU A 299 28.59 -22.95 -1.94
C GLU A 299 27.18 -22.38 -2.05
N LEU A 300 26.85 -21.44 -1.15
CA LEU A 300 25.69 -20.57 -1.28
C LEU A 300 26.19 -19.13 -1.36
N ALA A 301 25.78 -18.39 -2.39
CA ALA A 301 26.09 -16.97 -2.51
C ALA A 301 24.81 -16.16 -2.81
N VAL A 302 24.80 -14.92 -2.37
CA VAL A 302 23.79 -13.93 -2.76
C VAL A 302 24.43 -12.99 -3.77
N VAL A 303 23.83 -12.89 -4.96
CA VAL A 303 24.19 -11.93 -5.98
C VAL A 303 23.29 -10.71 -5.86
N GLN A 304 23.92 -9.54 -5.84
CA GLN A 304 23.25 -8.25 -5.77
C GLN A 304 23.33 -7.55 -7.12
N GLU A 305 22.18 -7.08 -7.60
CA GLU A 305 22.07 -6.32 -8.85
C GLU A 305 21.35 -4.99 -8.62
N ALA A 306 21.63 -4.02 -9.50
CA ALA A 306 20.98 -2.71 -9.52
C ALA A 306 20.57 -2.37 -10.96
N ALA A 307 19.60 -1.48 -11.12
CA ALA A 307 19.23 -0.99 -12.45
C ALA A 307 20.40 -0.22 -13.08
N GLU A 308 20.60 -0.35 -14.40
CA GLU A 308 21.67 0.36 -15.11
C GLU A 308 21.56 1.89 -14.97
N SER A 309 20.34 2.41 -14.86
CA SER A 309 20.10 3.84 -14.64
C SER A 309 20.55 4.33 -13.25
N HIS A 310 20.64 3.41 -12.28
CA HIS A 310 21.01 3.67 -10.90
C HIS A 310 21.90 2.52 -10.37
N PRO A 311 23.15 2.40 -10.82
CA PRO A 311 24.00 1.23 -10.60
C PRO A 311 24.58 1.14 -9.17
N GLN A 312 23.85 1.66 -8.18
CA GLN A 312 24.26 1.67 -6.77
C GLN A 312 23.95 0.32 -6.11
N LEU A 313 25.00 -0.37 -5.66
CA LEU A 313 24.87 -1.50 -4.73
C LEU A 313 24.92 -0.99 -3.29
N ARG A 314 24.12 -1.59 -2.40
CA ARG A 314 23.99 -1.18 -1.00
C ARG A 314 24.38 -2.33 -0.08
N PRO A 315 24.90 -2.03 1.12
CA PRO A 315 25.08 -3.04 2.15
C PRO A 315 23.71 -3.40 2.74
N HIS A 316 23.36 -4.69 2.71
CA HIS A 316 22.10 -5.20 3.23
C HIS A 316 22.35 -6.14 4.42
N ARG A 317 21.77 -5.86 5.59
CA ARG A 317 21.56 -6.90 6.62
C ARG A 317 20.41 -7.78 6.18
N VAL A 318 20.64 -9.09 6.01
CA VAL A 318 19.61 -10.04 5.56
C VAL A 318 19.63 -11.32 6.38
N ALA A 319 18.48 -11.98 6.45
CA ALA A 319 18.37 -13.38 6.82
C ALA A 319 18.18 -14.23 5.55
N VAL A 320 18.93 -15.33 5.42
CA VAL A 320 18.80 -16.29 4.33
C VAL A 320 18.30 -17.61 4.90
N GLY A 321 17.11 -18.03 4.48
CA GLY A 321 16.47 -19.27 4.92
C GLY A 321 16.55 -20.37 3.87
N LEU A 322 16.82 -21.60 4.32
CA LEU A 322 16.76 -22.82 3.53
C LEU A 322 15.50 -23.62 3.88
N TYR A 323 14.73 -23.98 2.87
CA TYR A 323 13.45 -24.66 3.01
C TYR A 323 13.45 -26.00 2.29
N ARG A 324 12.76 -26.98 2.88
CA ARG A 324 12.49 -28.30 2.26
C ARG A 324 11.16 -28.84 2.70
N ARG A 325 10.55 -29.73 1.89
CA ARG A 325 9.30 -30.36 2.29
C ARG A 325 9.55 -31.40 3.38
N SER A 326 8.77 -31.35 4.45
CA SER A 326 8.72 -32.40 5.47
C SER A 326 8.07 -33.68 4.92
N GLN A 327 8.09 -34.76 5.71
CA GLN A 327 7.49 -36.04 5.30
C GLN A 327 5.98 -35.93 5.01
N VAL A 328 5.30 -34.95 5.61
CA VAL A 328 3.87 -34.68 5.41
C VAL A 328 3.62 -33.63 4.31
N GLY A 329 4.68 -33.16 3.64
CA GLY A 329 4.60 -32.26 2.49
C GLY A 329 4.59 -30.77 2.79
N ALA A 330 4.69 -30.35 4.06
CA ALA A 330 4.81 -28.94 4.44
C ALA A 330 6.21 -28.42 4.09
N LEU A 331 6.30 -27.25 3.45
CA LEU A 331 7.57 -26.61 3.10
C LEU A 331 8.04 -25.78 4.30
N GLU A 332 9.08 -26.26 4.99
CA GLU A 332 9.52 -25.74 6.29
C GLU A 332 10.98 -25.30 6.24
N GLN A 333 11.30 -24.25 7.01
CA GLN A 333 12.68 -23.78 7.18
C GLN A 333 13.46 -24.80 8.02
N TYR A 334 14.60 -25.26 7.53
CA TYR A 334 15.47 -26.19 8.27
C TYR A 334 16.86 -25.61 8.58
N ALA A 335 17.24 -24.51 7.93
CA ALA A 335 18.49 -23.79 8.19
C ALA A 335 18.30 -22.30 7.93
N ARG A 336 19.02 -21.45 8.67
CA ARG A 336 19.00 -19.98 8.55
C ARG A 336 20.37 -19.41 8.85
N ALA A 337 20.77 -18.38 8.12
CA ALA A 337 21.93 -17.55 8.44
C ALA A 337 21.58 -16.06 8.31
N GLU A 338 22.16 -15.23 9.18
CA GLU A 338 22.00 -13.78 9.14
C GLU A 338 23.36 -13.12 8.90
N LEU A 339 23.46 -12.31 7.86
CA LEU A 339 24.72 -11.73 7.40
C LEU A 339 24.52 -10.37 6.71
N ASP A 340 25.63 -9.70 6.45
CA ASP A 340 25.67 -8.48 5.65
C ASP A 340 26.04 -8.87 4.20
N VAL A 341 25.15 -8.60 3.25
CA VAL A 341 25.43 -8.69 1.81
C VAL A 341 26.00 -7.36 1.37
N ASP A 342 27.27 -7.35 1.01
CA ASP A 342 28.00 -6.18 0.56
C ASP A 342 28.77 -6.49 -0.73
N GLY A 343 28.68 -5.57 -1.69
CA GLY A 343 29.15 -5.76 -3.06
C GLY A 343 28.24 -6.61 -3.94
N ALA A 344 28.74 -6.94 -5.13
CA ALA A 344 27.97 -7.64 -6.17
C ALA A 344 27.69 -9.11 -5.85
N ARG A 345 28.51 -9.72 -4.99
CA ARG A 345 28.37 -11.13 -4.60
C ARG A 345 28.94 -11.37 -3.20
N THR A 346 28.15 -12.01 -2.35
CA THR A 346 28.55 -12.36 -0.98
C THR A 346 28.30 -13.85 -0.73
N VAL A 347 29.31 -14.57 -0.22
CA VAL A 347 29.17 -16.00 0.16
C VAL A 347 28.55 -16.10 1.54
N VAL A 348 27.59 -17.02 1.71
CA VAL A 348 26.94 -17.33 2.99
C VAL A 348 27.59 -18.57 3.60
N THR A 349 28.69 -18.36 4.33
CA THR A 349 29.54 -19.46 4.80
C THR A 349 28.87 -20.36 5.83
N GLU A 350 27.93 -19.83 6.61
CA GLU A 350 27.21 -20.52 7.67
C GLU A 350 26.25 -21.59 7.15
N LEU A 351 25.88 -21.52 5.85
CA LEU A 351 24.98 -22.47 5.20
C LEU A 351 25.71 -23.51 4.34
N ALA A 352 27.05 -23.48 4.29
CA ALA A 352 27.83 -24.51 3.63
C ALA A 352 27.69 -25.87 4.36
N GLY A 353 27.64 -26.96 3.59
CA GLY A 353 27.48 -28.33 4.09
C GLY A 353 26.05 -28.72 4.49
N GLN A 354 25.07 -27.82 4.35
CA GLN A 354 23.66 -28.17 4.53
C GLN A 354 23.17 -29.07 3.39
N ASP A 355 22.14 -29.89 3.63
CA ASP A 355 21.47 -30.64 2.56
C ASP A 355 20.96 -29.69 1.47
N ALA A 356 20.83 -30.16 0.22
CA ALA A 356 20.27 -29.35 -0.87
C ALA A 356 18.88 -28.78 -0.53
N PRO A 357 18.69 -27.44 -0.59
CA PRO A 357 17.39 -26.83 -0.34
C PRO A 357 16.46 -27.02 -1.53
N GLU A 358 15.16 -27.05 -1.25
CA GLU A 358 14.13 -26.96 -2.30
C GLU A 358 13.73 -25.52 -2.60
N LEU A 359 13.93 -24.62 -1.63
CA LEU A 359 13.73 -23.18 -1.74
C LEU A 359 14.79 -22.47 -0.90
N VAL A 360 15.45 -21.48 -1.51
CA VAL A 360 16.27 -20.49 -0.81
C VAL A 360 15.51 -19.17 -0.80
N LEU A 361 15.12 -18.71 0.39
CA LEU A 361 14.47 -17.42 0.56
C LEU A 361 15.50 -16.41 1.08
N VAL A 362 15.95 -15.53 0.19
CA VAL A 362 16.78 -14.38 0.59
C VAL A 362 15.89 -13.34 1.25
N ASN A 363 16.34 -12.72 2.34
CA ASN A 363 15.60 -11.75 3.15
C ASN A 363 14.34 -12.34 3.83
N ASP A 364 14.46 -13.55 4.38
CA ASP A 364 13.38 -14.35 4.97
C ASP A 364 12.60 -13.66 6.09
N ASP A 365 13.29 -12.94 6.98
CA ASP A 365 12.64 -12.18 8.07
C ASP A 365 12.28 -10.73 7.66
N ASP A 366 12.34 -10.43 6.36
CA ASP A 366 12.01 -9.12 5.80
C ASP A 366 12.85 -7.96 6.40
N LEU A 367 14.11 -8.23 6.76
CA LEU A 367 15.02 -7.28 7.44
C LEU A 367 15.45 -6.10 6.56
N THR A 368 15.44 -6.27 5.23
CA THR A 368 15.88 -5.23 4.30
C THR A 368 14.82 -4.81 3.30
N TYR A 369 15.06 -3.67 2.63
CA TYR A 369 14.37 -3.26 1.41
C TYR A 369 15.12 -3.78 0.17
N CYS A 370 14.62 -4.83 -0.48
CA CYS A 370 15.19 -5.40 -1.70
C CYS A 370 14.14 -6.20 -2.50
N LYS A 371 14.37 -6.35 -3.80
CA LYS A 371 13.58 -7.28 -4.62
C LYS A 371 14.18 -8.68 -4.51
N ILE A 372 13.45 -9.60 -3.89
CA ILE A 372 13.86 -11.00 -3.83
C ILE A 372 13.72 -11.64 -5.21
N ARG A 373 14.73 -12.40 -5.62
CA ARG A 373 14.71 -13.28 -6.78
C ARG A 373 14.99 -14.71 -6.35
N PHE A 374 14.67 -15.64 -7.24
CA PHE A 374 14.81 -17.06 -6.99
C PHE A 374 15.74 -17.68 -8.02
N ASP A 375 16.52 -18.66 -7.59
CA ASP A 375 17.14 -19.61 -8.51
C ASP A 375 16.07 -20.51 -9.16
N GLU A 376 16.50 -21.32 -10.14
CA GLU A 376 15.59 -22.18 -10.90
C GLU A 376 14.86 -23.20 -10.02
N THR A 377 15.58 -23.81 -9.07
CA THR A 377 15.03 -24.81 -8.14
C THR A 377 13.97 -24.21 -7.23
N SER A 378 14.27 -23.07 -6.62
CA SER A 378 13.35 -22.33 -5.74
C SER A 378 12.09 -21.91 -6.51
N LEU A 379 12.25 -21.34 -7.71
CA LEU A 379 11.11 -20.93 -8.53
C LEU A 379 10.25 -22.13 -8.94
N ALA A 380 10.86 -23.26 -9.30
CA ALA A 380 10.14 -24.49 -9.62
C ALA A 380 9.38 -25.04 -8.41
N THR A 381 9.98 -25.02 -7.22
CA THR A 381 9.32 -25.40 -5.96
C THR A 381 8.12 -24.50 -5.68
N LEU A 382 8.26 -23.17 -5.79
CA LEU A 382 7.15 -22.25 -5.58
C LEU A 382 6.02 -22.49 -6.60
N ARG A 383 6.35 -22.79 -7.87
CA ARG A 383 5.33 -23.11 -8.88
C ARG A 383 4.46 -24.31 -8.54
N GLY A 384 5.05 -25.34 -7.90
CA GLY A 384 4.36 -26.57 -7.53
C GLY A 384 3.78 -26.58 -6.11
N HIS A 385 4.38 -25.82 -5.19
CA HIS A 385 4.25 -26.04 -3.76
C HIS A 385 4.22 -24.77 -2.90
N LEU A 386 3.99 -23.58 -3.47
CA LEU A 386 3.88 -22.33 -2.69
C LEU A 386 2.87 -22.42 -1.54
N GLY A 387 1.71 -23.04 -1.77
CA GLY A 387 0.70 -23.27 -0.72
C GLY A 387 1.08 -24.30 0.34
N ALA A 388 2.30 -24.87 0.32
CA ALA A 388 2.84 -25.72 1.36
C ALA A 388 3.73 -24.94 2.35
N LEU A 389 4.09 -23.67 2.07
CA LEU A 389 4.80 -22.82 3.02
C LEU A 389 3.92 -22.54 4.23
N THR A 390 4.38 -22.94 5.41
CA THR A 390 3.63 -22.79 6.67
C THR A 390 3.82 -21.41 7.29
N ASP A 391 5.05 -20.86 7.22
CA ASP A 391 5.33 -19.53 7.74
C ASP A 391 4.62 -18.43 6.90
N PRO A 392 3.76 -17.61 7.52
CA PRO A 392 2.97 -16.62 6.79
C PRO A 392 3.80 -15.44 6.26
N LEU A 393 4.89 -15.06 6.94
CA LEU A 393 5.77 -13.98 6.46
C LEU A 393 6.59 -14.45 5.26
N ALA A 394 7.21 -15.63 5.33
CA ALA A 394 7.94 -16.23 4.23
C ALA A 394 7.05 -16.41 2.99
N ARG A 395 5.80 -16.88 3.20
CA ARG A 395 4.82 -17.02 2.12
C ARG A 395 4.44 -15.66 1.51
N ALA A 396 4.23 -14.64 2.33
CA ALA A 396 3.97 -13.27 1.88
C ALA A 396 5.15 -12.70 1.06
N LEU A 397 6.39 -12.92 1.51
CA LEU A 397 7.59 -12.53 0.77
C LEU A 397 7.70 -13.24 -0.57
N CYS A 398 7.40 -14.54 -0.63
CA CYS A 398 7.35 -15.28 -1.89
C CYS A 398 6.30 -14.70 -2.85
N TRP A 399 5.09 -14.38 -2.37
CA TRP A 399 4.07 -13.73 -3.18
C TRP A 399 4.51 -12.36 -3.71
N THR A 400 5.09 -11.53 -2.85
CA THR A 400 5.63 -10.22 -3.23
C THR A 400 6.76 -10.36 -4.25
N ALA A 401 7.65 -11.34 -4.10
CA ALA A 401 8.73 -11.60 -5.03
C ALA A 401 8.21 -12.04 -6.41
N LEU A 402 7.24 -12.96 -6.45
CA LEU A 402 6.59 -13.42 -7.67
C LEU A 402 5.87 -12.27 -8.41
N TRP A 403 5.14 -11.42 -7.68
CA TRP A 403 4.51 -10.23 -8.25
C TRP A 403 5.55 -9.25 -8.82
N ASN A 404 6.64 -9.03 -8.11
CA ASN A 404 7.77 -8.22 -8.57
C ASN A 404 8.43 -8.79 -9.83
N MET A 405 8.52 -10.12 -9.97
CA MET A 405 9.00 -10.78 -11.19
C MET A 405 8.02 -10.58 -12.36
N THR A 406 6.71 -10.62 -12.11
CA THR A 406 5.70 -10.33 -13.15
C THR A 406 5.77 -8.90 -13.65
N ARG A 407 5.87 -7.92 -12.74
CA ARG A 407 6.04 -6.50 -13.12
C ARG A 407 7.34 -6.20 -13.85
N ASP A 408 8.37 -7.02 -13.67
CA ASP A 408 9.65 -6.89 -14.36
C ASP A 408 9.76 -7.74 -15.62
N ALA A 409 8.66 -8.39 -16.04
CA ALA A 409 8.62 -9.27 -17.20
C ALA A 409 9.58 -10.48 -17.10
N LEU A 410 9.84 -10.96 -15.88
CA LEU A 410 10.62 -12.17 -15.58
C LEU A 410 9.73 -13.39 -15.29
N LEU A 411 8.47 -13.16 -14.92
CA LEU A 411 7.45 -14.20 -14.74
C LEU A 411 6.23 -13.86 -15.61
N PRO A 412 5.78 -14.75 -16.52
CA PRO A 412 4.58 -14.52 -17.31
C PRO A 412 3.37 -14.20 -16.44
N ALA A 413 2.53 -13.24 -16.86
CA ALA A 413 1.34 -12.86 -16.11
C ALA A 413 0.36 -14.03 -15.92
N ARG A 414 0.22 -14.90 -16.93
CA ARG A 414 -0.59 -16.13 -16.83
C ARG A 414 -0.08 -17.11 -15.79
N ASP A 415 1.24 -17.18 -15.58
CA ASP A 415 1.84 -18.04 -14.57
C ASP A 415 1.46 -17.50 -13.20
N PHE A 416 1.60 -16.19 -12.97
CA PHE A 416 1.22 -15.55 -11.72
C PHE A 416 -0.28 -15.74 -11.41
N VAL A 417 -1.17 -15.49 -12.38
CA VAL A 417 -2.61 -15.78 -12.25
C VAL A 417 -2.85 -17.26 -11.91
N GLY A 418 -2.13 -18.17 -12.56
CA GLY A 418 -2.20 -19.61 -12.28
C GLY A 418 -1.75 -19.99 -10.87
N LEU A 419 -0.77 -19.29 -10.30
CA LEU A 419 -0.35 -19.48 -8.91
C LEU A 419 -1.43 -19.00 -7.94
N VAL A 420 -2.00 -17.81 -8.16
CA VAL A 420 -3.10 -17.27 -7.34
C VAL A 420 -4.28 -18.24 -7.35
N LEU A 421 -4.74 -18.68 -8.53
CA LEU A 421 -5.82 -19.65 -8.67
C LEU A 421 -5.57 -20.98 -7.95
N ARG A 422 -4.30 -21.40 -7.84
CA ARG A 422 -3.93 -22.68 -7.23
C ARG A 422 -3.78 -22.60 -5.72
N PHE A 423 -3.32 -21.46 -5.20
CA PHE A 423 -2.82 -21.38 -3.82
C PHE A 423 -3.49 -20.30 -2.96
N ALA A 424 -4.13 -19.28 -3.54
CA ALA A 424 -4.72 -18.19 -2.74
C ALA A 424 -5.88 -18.66 -1.84
N GLY A 425 -6.62 -19.70 -2.23
CA GLY A 425 -7.64 -20.32 -1.37
C GLY A 425 -7.11 -20.89 -0.05
N ARG A 426 -5.80 -21.14 0.03
CA ARG A 426 -5.12 -21.62 1.25
C ARG A 426 -4.46 -20.50 2.06
N GLU A 427 -4.56 -19.25 1.59
CA GLU A 427 -3.94 -18.14 2.30
C GLU A 427 -4.69 -17.85 3.60
N SER A 428 -3.99 -18.01 4.72
CA SER A 428 -4.56 -17.80 6.05
C SER A 428 -4.68 -16.32 6.40
N ASP A 429 -3.77 -15.49 5.91
CA ASP A 429 -3.78 -14.06 6.20
C ASP A 429 -4.72 -13.30 5.23
N ILE A 430 -5.73 -12.65 5.80
CA ILE A 430 -6.76 -11.95 5.01
C ILE A 430 -6.20 -10.73 4.26
N GLY A 431 -5.20 -10.05 4.83
CA GLY A 431 -4.53 -8.92 4.19
C GLY A 431 -3.73 -9.36 2.96
N VAL A 432 -3.00 -10.48 3.08
CA VAL A 432 -2.30 -11.11 1.96
C VAL A 432 -3.29 -11.52 0.87
N LEU A 433 -4.38 -12.21 1.23
CA LEU A 433 -5.40 -12.63 0.25
C LEU A 433 -6.00 -11.45 -0.52
N GLN A 434 -6.35 -10.37 0.18
CA GLN A 434 -6.89 -9.16 -0.46
C GLN A 434 -5.87 -8.52 -1.41
N MET A 435 -4.57 -8.54 -1.08
CA MET A 435 -3.53 -8.08 -2.00
C MET A 435 -3.35 -9.00 -3.22
N LEU A 436 -3.47 -10.32 -3.05
CA LEU A 436 -3.43 -11.27 -4.16
C LEU A 436 -4.57 -11.03 -5.17
N HIS A 437 -5.77 -10.69 -4.69
CA HIS A 437 -6.89 -10.29 -5.56
C HIS A 437 -6.55 -9.05 -6.41
N VAL A 438 -6.00 -8.00 -5.78
CA VAL A 438 -5.58 -6.77 -6.47
C VAL A 438 -4.48 -7.06 -7.50
N TRP A 439 -3.49 -7.89 -7.15
CA TRP A 439 -2.41 -8.26 -8.07
C TRP A 439 -2.87 -9.16 -9.20
N ALA A 440 -3.80 -10.09 -8.96
CA ALA A 440 -4.36 -10.97 -9.99
C ALA A 440 -5.17 -10.17 -11.02
N GLU A 441 -6.00 -9.23 -10.56
CA GLU A 441 -6.70 -8.29 -11.43
C GLU A 441 -5.70 -7.44 -12.23
N SER A 442 -4.71 -6.85 -11.56
CA SER A 442 -3.68 -6.04 -12.24
C SER A 442 -2.88 -6.84 -13.26
N ALA A 443 -2.50 -8.09 -12.94
CA ALA A 443 -1.85 -9.02 -13.85
C ALA A 443 -2.70 -9.25 -15.10
N LEU A 444 -3.99 -9.53 -14.93
CA LEU A 444 -4.92 -9.74 -16.03
C LEU A 444 -5.13 -8.49 -16.89
N VAL A 445 -5.33 -7.33 -16.25
CA VAL A 445 -5.68 -6.09 -16.94
C VAL A 445 -4.49 -5.51 -17.70
N HIS A 446 -3.30 -5.47 -17.09
CA HIS A 446 -2.17 -4.73 -17.64
C HIS A 446 -1.05 -5.62 -18.20
N TYR A 447 -0.80 -6.79 -17.62
CA TYR A 447 0.41 -7.58 -17.95
C TYR A 447 0.13 -8.82 -18.80
N ALA A 448 -1.09 -9.34 -18.78
CA ALA A 448 -1.49 -10.47 -19.60
C ALA A 448 -1.55 -10.09 -21.07
N ALA A 449 -1.07 -11.00 -21.93
CA ALA A 449 -1.15 -10.83 -23.37
C ALA A 449 -2.61 -10.58 -23.79
N PRO A 450 -2.90 -9.58 -24.66
CA PRO A 450 -4.27 -9.20 -25.00
C PRO A 450 -5.17 -10.38 -25.43
N ARG A 451 -4.62 -11.32 -26.21
CA ARG A 451 -5.34 -12.52 -26.69
C ARG A 451 -5.72 -13.52 -25.59
N TRP A 452 -5.08 -13.46 -24.42
CA TRP A 452 -5.33 -14.38 -23.31
C TRP A 452 -6.29 -13.80 -22.26
N ARG A 453 -6.54 -12.49 -22.26
CA ARG A 453 -7.33 -11.82 -21.20
C ARG A 453 -8.74 -12.35 -21.04
N GLU A 454 -9.43 -12.68 -22.13
CA GLU A 454 -10.76 -13.29 -22.04
C GLU A 454 -10.69 -14.65 -21.34
N THR A 455 -9.68 -15.47 -21.66
CA THR A 455 -9.45 -16.76 -21.00
C THR A 455 -9.08 -16.58 -19.54
N GLY A 456 -8.14 -15.68 -19.23
CA GLY A 456 -7.70 -15.39 -17.87
C GLY A 456 -8.82 -14.82 -16.99
N GLY A 457 -9.66 -13.92 -17.54
CA GLY A 457 -10.82 -13.36 -16.85
C GLY A 457 -11.84 -14.43 -16.49
N ARG A 458 -12.17 -15.32 -17.43
CA ARG A 458 -13.05 -16.47 -17.17
C ARG A 458 -12.47 -17.39 -16.07
N LEU A 459 -11.18 -17.73 -16.15
CA LEU A 459 -10.52 -18.58 -15.14
C LEU A 459 -10.51 -17.93 -13.75
N LEU A 460 -10.27 -16.61 -13.66
CA LEU A 460 -10.34 -15.87 -12.41
C LEU A 460 -11.76 -15.85 -11.83
N ALA A 461 -12.79 -15.61 -12.66
CA ALA A 461 -14.18 -15.64 -12.21
C ALA A 461 -14.61 -17.03 -11.72
N GLU A 462 -14.28 -18.08 -12.48
CA GLU A 462 -14.53 -19.48 -12.11
C GLU A 462 -13.83 -19.83 -10.78
N GLY A 463 -12.55 -19.47 -10.64
CA GLY A 463 -11.78 -19.70 -9.42
C GLY A 463 -12.31 -18.91 -8.21
N ALA A 464 -12.58 -17.62 -8.38
CA ALA A 464 -13.13 -16.77 -7.32
C ALA A 464 -14.49 -17.28 -6.83
N LEU A 465 -15.36 -17.74 -7.75
CA LEU A 465 -16.64 -18.34 -7.38
C LEU A 465 -16.48 -19.68 -6.67
N ALA A 466 -15.54 -20.52 -7.12
CA ALA A 466 -15.25 -21.80 -6.47
C ALA A 466 -14.75 -21.60 -5.04
N GLU A 467 -13.85 -20.64 -4.82
CA GLU A 467 -13.32 -20.30 -3.49
C GLU A 467 -14.38 -19.62 -2.61
N LEU A 468 -15.21 -18.73 -3.17
CA LEU A 468 -16.36 -18.14 -2.46
C LEU A 468 -17.30 -19.21 -1.89
N ARG A 469 -17.57 -20.27 -2.66
CA ARG A 469 -18.44 -21.37 -2.23
C ARG A 469 -17.77 -22.33 -1.24
N GLN A 470 -16.44 -22.41 -1.23
CA GLN A 470 -15.66 -23.29 -0.34
C GLN A 470 -15.24 -22.60 0.97
N ALA A 471 -15.15 -21.27 0.97
CA ALA A 471 -14.80 -20.50 2.15
C ALA A 471 -15.78 -20.78 3.30
N GLU A 472 -15.26 -20.78 4.52
CA GLU A 472 -16.06 -20.99 5.72
C GLU A 472 -17.23 -19.97 5.75
N PRO A 473 -18.48 -20.42 5.96
CA PRO A 473 -19.64 -19.54 6.02
C PRO A 473 -19.44 -18.41 7.04
N GLU A 474 -19.85 -17.19 6.68
CA GLU A 474 -19.71 -15.99 7.51
C GLU A 474 -18.24 -15.58 7.80
N SER A 475 -17.24 -16.19 7.17
CA SER A 475 -15.83 -15.80 7.35
C SER A 475 -15.48 -14.51 6.61
N GLU A 476 -14.33 -13.92 6.99
CA GLU A 476 -13.77 -12.77 6.28
C GLU A 476 -13.21 -13.16 4.91
N HIS A 477 -12.69 -14.39 4.77
CA HIS A 477 -12.29 -14.97 3.49
C HIS A 477 -13.47 -15.07 2.54
N GLN A 478 -14.65 -15.52 3.01
CA GLN A 478 -15.86 -15.56 2.20
C GLN A 478 -16.24 -14.17 1.69
N LEU A 479 -16.16 -13.13 2.54
CA LEU A 479 -16.40 -11.75 2.12
C LEU A 479 -15.36 -11.25 1.10
N ALA A 480 -14.09 -11.58 1.27
CA ALA A 480 -13.03 -11.21 0.34
C ALA A 480 -13.20 -11.86 -1.03
N TRP A 481 -13.55 -13.16 -1.07
CA TRP A 481 -13.86 -13.87 -2.30
C TRP A 481 -15.13 -13.37 -2.97
N ALA A 482 -16.17 -12.97 -2.21
CA ALA A 482 -17.38 -12.38 -2.77
C ALA A 482 -17.09 -11.06 -3.49
N ARG A 483 -16.27 -10.20 -2.88
CA ARG A 483 -15.83 -8.94 -3.49
C ARG A 483 -14.97 -9.20 -4.73
N PHE A 484 -14.02 -10.14 -4.65
CA PHE A 484 -13.17 -10.46 -5.79
C PHE A 484 -13.95 -11.06 -6.96
N PHE A 485 -14.86 -12.00 -6.69
CA PHE A 485 -15.76 -12.54 -7.70
C PHE A 485 -16.55 -11.42 -8.39
N ALA A 486 -17.08 -10.45 -7.64
CA ALA A 486 -17.77 -9.31 -8.23
C ALA A 486 -16.83 -8.48 -9.14
N THR A 487 -15.59 -8.22 -8.72
CA THR A 487 -14.59 -7.50 -9.52
C THR A 487 -14.28 -8.18 -10.85
N VAL A 488 -14.18 -9.53 -10.88
CA VAL A 488 -13.78 -10.27 -12.09
C VAL A 488 -14.97 -10.83 -12.90
N ALA A 489 -16.19 -10.74 -12.38
CA ALA A 489 -17.40 -11.22 -13.03
C ALA A 489 -17.64 -10.49 -14.36
N SER A 490 -17.74 -11.26 -15.44
CA SER A 490 -17.94 -10.70 -16.79
C SER A 490 -18.81 -11.56 -17.68
N ALA A 491 -18.91 -12.87 -17.43
CA ALA A 491 -19.77 -13.74 -18.20
C ALA A 491 -21.26 -13.54 -17.85
N PRO A 492 -22.20 -13.79 -18.79
CA PRO A 492 -23.63 -13.64 -18.53
C PRO A 492 -24.13 -14.41 -17.29
N ASP A 493 -23.58 -15.60 -17.02
CA ASP A 493 -23.94 -16.40 -15.85
C ASP A 493 -23.41 -15.81 -14.54
N ASP A 494 -22.21 -15.22 -14.54
CA ASP A 494 -21.66 -14.53 -13.38
C ASP A 494 -22.53 -13.32 -13.02
N LEU A 495 -22.87 -12.51 -14.03
CA LEU A 495 -23.71 -11.31 -13.86
C LEU A 495 -25.12 -11.69 -13.41
N ARG A 496 -25.69 -12.79 -13.92
CA ARG A 496 -26.97 -13.32 -13.45
C ARG A 496 -26.90 -13.76 -11.99
N LEU A 497 -25.81 -14.39 -11.56
CA LEU A 497 -25.61 -14.76 -10.16
C LEU A 497 -25.49 -13.53 -9.26
N LEU A 498 -24.67 -12.54 -9.63
CA LEU A 498 -24.55 -11.28 -8.86
C LEU A 498 -25.90 -10.58 -8.71
N LYS A 499 -26.68 -10.50 -9.79
CA LYS A 499 -28.03 -9.96 -9.75
C LYS A 499 -28.94 -10.78 -8.84
N GLY A 500 -28.91 -12.10 -8.94
CA GLY A 500 -29.70 -12.98 -8.09
C GLY A 500 -29.37 -12.82 -6.60
N LEU A 501 -28.10 -12.67 -6.25
CA LEU A 501 -27.64 -12.40 -4.89
C LEU A 501 -28.10 -11.01 -4.41
N LEU A 502 -28.10 -10.01 -5.30
CA LEU A 502 -28.57 -8.66 -4.99
C LEU A 502 -30.10 -8.61 -4.75
N ASP A 503 -30.86 -9.36 -5.55
CA ASP A 503 -32.32 -9.43 -5.52
C ASP A 503 -32.83 -10.42 -4.44
N GLY A 504 -31.95 -11.26 -3.89
CA GLY A 504 -32.29 -12.31 -2.92
C GLY A 504 -32.98 -13.53 -3.54
N THR A 505 -32.84 -13.73 -4.86
CA THR A 505 -33.36 -14.93 -5.57
C THR A 505 -32.34 -16.06 -5.65
N GLU A 506 -31.08 -15.75 -5.41
CA GLU A 506 -29.96 -16.69 -5.26
C GLU A 506 -29.31 -16.44 -3.90
N GLU A 507 -28.75 -17.49 -3.30
CA GLU A 507 -28.10 -17.41 -1.99
C GLU A 507 -26.79 -18.21 -1.99
N ILE A 508 -25.80 -17.72 -1.25
CA ILE A 508 -24.61 -18.49 -0.85
C ILE A 508 -24.64 -18.59 0.67
N GLU A 509 -24.56 -19.81 1.19
CA GLU A 509 -24.61 -20.08 2.63
C GLU A 509 -23.59 -19.22 3.40
N GLY A 510 -24.06 -18.49 4.42
CA GLY A 510 -23.24 -17.60 5.25
C GLY A 510 -22.90 -16.24 4.64
N LEU A 511 -23.18 -16.02 3.33
CA LEU A 511 -22.89 -14.74 2.70
C LEU A 511 -24.04 -13.75 2.93
N LYS A 512 -23.85 -12.84 3.88
CA LYS A 512 -24.76 -11.70 4.08
C LYS A 512 -24.42 -10.57 3.11
N VAL A 513 -25.34 -10.25 2.20
CA VAL A 513 -25.22 -9.12 1.26
C VAL A 513 -25.59 -7.81 1.97
N ASP A 514 -24.62 -7.20 2.65
CA ASP A 514 -24.77 -5.89 3.29
C ASP A 514 -24.66 -4.73 2.29
N GLN A 515 -24.90 -3.50 2.76
CA GLN A 515 -24.98 -2.32 1.90
C GLN A 515 -23.71 -2.07 1.06
N GLU A 516 -22.53 -2.34 1.59
CA GLU A 516 -21.28 -2.16 0.85
C GLU A 516 -21.11 -3.27 -0.20
N LEU A 517 -21.50 -4.51 0.11
CA LEU A 517 -21.48 -5.60 -0.88
C LEU A 517 -22.52 -5.40 -2.00
N ARG A 518 -23.68 -4.79 -1.70
CA ARG A 518 -24.67 -4.42 -2.73
C ARG A 518 -24.07 -3.48 -3.77
N TRP A 519 -23.33 -2.45 -3.33
CA TRP A 519 -22.62 -1.55 -4.25
C TRP A 519 -21.51 -2.27 -5.03
N ALA A 520 -20.75 -3.16 -4.36
CA ALA A 520 -19.73 -3.97 -5.03
C ALA A 520 -20.31 -4.88 -6.12
N PHE A 521 -21.54 -5.38 -5.97
CA PHE A 521 -22.23 -6.17 -7.00
C PHE A 521 -22.83 -5.28 -8.10
N LEU A 522 -23.30 -4.09 -7.76
CA LEU A 522 -23.85 -3.14 -8.74
C LEU A 522 -22.80 -2.57 -9.68
N GLU A 523 -21.55 -2.43 -9.24
CA GLU A 523 -20.46 -1.90 -10.08
C GLU A 523 -20.24 -2.71 -11.37
N PRO A 524 -19.95 -4.03 -11.33
CA PRO A 524 -19.82 -4.85 -12.54
C PRO A 524 -21.15 -4.95 -13.31
N LEU A 525 -22.31 -5.01 -12.62
CA LEU A 525 -23.62 -5.02 -13.29
C LEU A 525 -23.84 -3.72 -14.09
N ALA A 526 -23.44 -2.57 -13.57
CA ALA A 526 -23.51 -1.30 -14.28
C ALA A 526 -22.50 -1.26 -15.42
N ALA A 527 -21.26 -1.69 -15.19
CA ALA A 527 -20.19 -1.73 -16.20
C ALA A 527 -20.54 -2.63 -17.40
N HIS A 528 -21.32 -3.69 -17.19
CA HIS A 528 -21.81 -4.58 -18.25
C HIS A 528 -23.23 -4.23 -18.73
N GLY A 529 -23.81 -3.12 -18.28
CA GLY A 529 -25.10 -2.60 -18.76
C GLY A 529 -26.33 -3.37 -18.25
N VAL A 530 -26.17 -4.25 -17.26
CA VAL A 530 -27.25 -5.00 -16.61
C VAL A 530 -28.01 -4.13 -15.60
N ALA A 531 -27.32 -3.25 -14.88
CA ALA A 531 -27.92 -2.25 -14.00
C ALA A 531 -28.08 -0.91 -14.73
N ASP A 532 -29.30 -0.35 -14.70
CA ASP A 532 -29.63 0.94 -15.29
C ASP A 532 -29.68 2.07 -14.24
N GLU A 533 -29.93 3.30 -14.69
CA GLU A 533 -29.99 4.48 -13.82
C GLU A 533 -31.07 4.36 -12.75
N ARG A 534 -32.17 3.66 -13.03
CA ARG A 534 -33.26 3.47 -12.08
C ARG A 534 -32.83 2.53 -10.96
N THR A 535 -32.21 1.40 -11.29
CA THR A 535 -31.68 0.47 -10.29
C THR A 535 -30.67 1.17 -9.36
N LEU A 536 -29.80 2.01 -9.92
CA LEU A 536 -28.81 2.78 -9.15
C LEU A 536 -29.45 3.91 -8.30
N ALA A 537 -30.55 4.50 -8.76
CA ALA A 537 -31.33 5.47 -7.98
C ALA A 537 -32.08 4.79 -6.83
N ASP A 538 -32.70 3.64 -7.07
CA ASP A 538 -33.40 2.84 -6.07
C ASP A 538 -32.42 2.36 -4.97
N GLU A 539 -31.18 2.01 -5.35
CA GLU A 539 -30.15 1.67 -4.36
C GLU A 539 -29.64 2.89 -3.58
N LEU A 540 -29.42 4.05 -4.23
CA LEU A 540 -29.08 5.27 -3.49
C LEU A 540 -30.18 5.67 -2.50
N ALA A 541 -31.45 5.46 -2.83
CA ALA A 541 -32.54 5.73 -1.89
C ALA A 541 -32.48 4.85 -0.63
N ARG A 542 -31.83 3.67 -0.70
CA ARG A 542 -31.54 2.81 0.46
C ARG A 542 -30.32 3.28 1.24
N ASP A 543 -29.34 3.86 0.54
CA ASP A 543 -28.08 4.37 1.10
C ASP A 543 -27.87 5.86 0.80
N ASP A 544 -28.77 6.72 1.30
CA ASP A 544 -28.68 8.17 1.13
C ASP A 544 -27.59 8.76 2.06
N THR A 545 -26.35 8.45 1.71
CA THR A 545 -25.14 8.87 2.41
C THR A 545 -24.09 9.38 1.43
N ALA A 546 -23.05 10.03 1.96
CA ALA A 546 -21.93 10.46 1.14
C ALA A 546 -21.24 9.26 0.44
N SER A 547 -21.12 8.11 1.11
CA SER A 547 -20.56 6.89 0.52
C SER A 547 -21.47 6.34 -0.59
N GLY A 548 -22.77 6.20 -0.32
CA GLY A 548 -23.73 5.73 -1.31
C GLY A 548 -23.78 6.62 -2.56
N LYS A 549 -23.66 7.95 -2.38
CA LYS A 549 -23.55 8.89 -3.50
C LYS A 549 -22.28 8.68 -4.32
N ARG A 550 -21.13 8.40 -3.69
CA ARG A 550 -19.88 8.08 -4.41
C ARG A 550 -20.01 6.80 -5.22
N HIS A 551 -20.55 5.75 -4.61
CA HIS A 551 -20.80 4.47 -5.28
C HIS A 551 -21.75 4.63 -6.47
N GLN A 552 -22.84 5.37 -6.30
CA GLN A 552 -23.78 5.67 -7.39
C GLN A 552 -23.08 6.40 -8.54
N VAL A 553 -22.32 7.47 -8.25
CA VAL A 553 -21.61 8.24 -9.28
C VAL A 553 -20.64 7.37 -10.06
N ARG A 554 -19.89 6.50 -9.38
CA ARG A 554 -19.01 5.51 -10.02
C ARG A 554 -19.80 4.58 -10.94
N CYS A 555 -20.87 3.96 -10.43
CA CYS A 555 -21.69 3.03 -11.22
C CYS A 555 -22.32 3.71 -12.44
N LEU A 556 -22.78 4.96 -12.30
CA LEU A 556 -23.36 5.73 -13.41
C LEU A 556 -22.31 5.99 -14.51
N ALA A 557 -21.08 6.35 -14.15
CA ALA A 557 -19.97 6.56 -15.08
C ALA A 557 -19.41 5.24 -15.67
N ALA A 558 -19.61 4.11 -14.98
CA ALA A 558 -19.23 2.78 -15.42
C ALA A 558 -20.04 2.25 -16.59
N ARG A 559 -21.26 2.73 -16.83
CA ARG A 559 -22.15 2.16 -17.84
C ARG A 559 -21.56 2.16 -19.27
N PRO A 560 -21.74 1.09 -20.06
CA PRO A 560 -21.06 0.88 -21.35
C PRO A 560 -21.74 1.66 -22.48
N SER A 561 -21.65 2.99 -22.45
CA SER A 561 -22.22 3.85 -23.49
C SER A 561 -21.30 5.03 -23.81
N ALA A 562 -21.11 5.33 -25.10
CA ALA A 562 -20.35 6.50 -25.54
C ALA A 562 -20.91 7.81 -24.95
N ALA A 563 -22.24 7.94 -24.83
CA ALA A 563 -22.86 9.12 -24.22
C ALA A 563 -22.54 9.24 -22.72
N VAL A 564 -22.42 8.10 -22.02
CA VAL A 564 -22.00 8.07 -20.60
C VAL A 564 -20.54 8.48 -20.47
N LYS A 565 -19.65 7.96 -21.33
CA LYS A 565 -18.23 8.35 -21.33
C LYS A 565 -18.04 9.83 -21.63
N ALA A 566 -18.76 10.38 -22.62
CA ALA A 566 -18.70 11.80 -22.95
C ALA A 566 -19.18 12.68 -21.78
N ARG A 567 -20.25 12.26 -21.08
CA ARG A 567 -20.73 12.98 -19.89
C ARG A 567 -19.72 12.94 -18.75
N ALA A 568 -19.16 11.77 -18.44
CA ALA A 568 -18.16 11.60 -17.39
C ALA A 568 -16.90 12.43 -17.68
N TRP A 569 -16.44 12.42 -18.94
CA TRP A 569 -15.36 13.26 -19.41
C TRP A 569 -15.65 14.75 -19.18
N ALA A 570 -16.78 15.25 -19.68
CA ALA A 570 -17.15 16.65 -19.53
C ALA A 570 -17.25 17.08 -18.05
N GLN A 571 -17.80 16.22 -17.18
CA GLN A 571 -17.92 16.50 -15.74
C GLN A 571 -16.57 16.65 -15.03
N VAL A 572 -15.53 15.96 -15.50
CA VAL A 572 -14.22 15.91 -14.85
C VAL A 572 -13.20 16.84 -15.51
N VAL A 573 -13.23 16.95 -16.84
CA VAL A 573 -12.22 17.67 -17.65
C VAL A 573 -12.70 19.09 -18.02
N GLU A 574 -14.01 19.28 -18.21
CA GLU A 574 -14.57 20.55 -18.68
C GLU A 574 -15.23 21.36 -17.56
N SER A 575 -15.53 20.73 -16.42
CA SER A 575 -16.17 21.35 -15.25
C SER A 575 -15.27 21.30 -14.01
N ASP A 576 -15.57 22.14 -13.02
CA ASP A 576 -14.97 22.17 -11.67
C ASP A 576 -16.04 22.00 -10.56
N ALA A 577 -17.25 21.56 -10.94
CA ALA A 577 -18.40 21.52 -10.03
C ALA A 577 -18.40 20.32 -9.05
N LEU A 578 -17.63 19.28 -9.33
CA LEU A 578 -17.55 18.08 -8.50
C LEU A 578 -16.57 18.27 -7.34
N SER A 579 -16.88 17.73 -6.16
CA SER A 579 -15.89 17.59 -5.09
C SER A 579 -14.85 16.52 -5.44
N ASN A 580 -13.68 16.55 -4.80
CA ASN A 580 -12.58 15.62 -5.07
C ASN A 580 -13.04 14.15 -5.06
N ALA A 581 -13.83 13.77 -4.05
CA ALA A 581 -14.32 12.40 -3.93
C ALA A 581 -15.30 11.99 -5.05
N LEU A 582 -16.02 12.96 -5.64
CA LEU A 582 -16.88 12.70 -6.80
C LEU A 582 -16.10 12.69 -8.11
N VAL A 583 -15.01 13.47 -8.22
CA VAL A 583 -14.06 13.39 -9.34
C VAL A 583 -13.43 12.00 -9.37
N GLU A 584 -12.86 11.53 -8.26
CA GLU A 584 -12.29 10.18 -8.14
C GLU A 584 -13.30 9.09 -8.49
N ALA A 585 -14.53 9.18 -7.96
CA ALA A 585 -15.60 8.23 -8.27
C ALA A 585 -15.96 8.21 -9.77
N THR A 586 -16.03 9.39 -10.40
CA THR A 586 -16.35 9.52 -11.83
C THR A 586 -15.24 8.95 -12.70
N ILE A 587 -13.98 9.22 -12.35
CA ILE A 587 -12.80 8.69 -13.04
C ILE A 587 -12.75 7.16 -12.94
N ALA A 588 -12.95 6.60 -11.74
CA ALA A 588 -12.98 5.16 -11.53
C ALA A 588 -14.10 4.49 -12.35
N GLY A 589 -15.27 5.11 -12.42
CA GLY A 589 -16.36 4.65 -13.29
C GLY A 589 -16.04 4.83 -14.78
N PHE A 590 -15.34 5.88 -15.17
CA PHE A 590 -14.95 6.09 -16.56
C PHE A 590 -14.00 4.98 -17.05
N ALA A 591 -12.93 4.70 -16.30
CA ALA A 591 -11.82 3.81 -16.67
C ALA A 591 -12.13 2.31 -16.48
N GLN A 592 -13.02 1.75 -17.30
CA GLN A 592 -13.42 0.35 -17.22
C GLN A 592 -12.61 -0.57 -18.16
N PRO A 593 -11.86 -1.58 -17.65
CA PRO A 593 -11.05 -2.48 -18.48
C PRO A 593 -11.83 -3.28 -19.52
N SER A 594 -13.12 -3.54 -19.28
CA SER A 594 -14.02 -4.22 -20.21
C SER A 594 -14.48 -3.35 -21.39
N GLN A 595 -14.16 -2.05 -21.38
CA GLN A 595 -14.70 -1.05 -22.32
C GLN A 595 -13.61 -0.30 -23.10
N ARG A 596 -12.46 -0.94 -23.36
CA ARG A 596 -11.29 -0.30 -24.01
C ARG A 596 -11.63 0.43 -25.30
N GLU A 597 -12.53 -0.13 -26.11
CA GLU A 597 -12.99 0.48 -27.37
C GLU A 597 -13.76 1.79 -27.15
N LEU A 598 -14.56 1.88 -26.09
CA LEU A 598 -15.27 3.13 -25.73
C LEU A 598 -14.33 4.21 -25.19
N LEU A 599 -13.16 3.82 -24.68
CA LEU A 599 -12.16 4.73 -24.13
C LEU A 599 -11.16 5.22 -25.19
N ALA A 600 -11.00 4.47 -26.29
CA ALA A 600 -10.02 4.77 -27.34
C ALA A 600 -10.11 6.21 -27.90
N PRO A 601 -11.30 6.79 -28.15
CA PRO A 601 -11.41 8.18 -28.65
C PRO A 601 -10.83 9.24 -27.72
N TYR A 602 -10.74 8.96 -26.41
CA TYR A 602 -10.29 9.92 -25.40
C TYR A 602 -8.76 9.97 -25.23
N ALA A 603 -8.02 9.03 -25.83
CA ALA A 603 -6.56 9.05 -25.78
C ALA A 603 -5.95 10.35 -26.36
N PRO A 604 -6.33 10.81 -27.58
CA PRO A 604 -5.89 12.12 -28.06
C PRO A 604 -6.45 13.28 -27.23
N GLU A 605 -7.74 13.23 -26.85
CA GLU A 605 -8.38 14.30 -26.06
C GLU A 605 -7.68 14.52 -24.71
N TYR A 606 -7.16 13.47 -24.10
CA TYR A 606 -6.37 13.53 -22.87
C TYR A 606 -5.13 14.41 -23.05
N PHE A 607 -4.30 14.13 -24.05
CA PHE A 607 -3.07 14.88 -24.26
C PHE A 607 -3.33 16.35 -24.64
N GLU A 608 -4.46 16.65 -25.27
CA GLU A 608 -4.89 18.02 -25.56
C GLU A 608 -5.38 18.78 -24.32
N ALA A 609 -5.98 18.08 -23.34
CA ALA A 609 -6.65 18.72 -22.21
C ALA A 609 -5.77 18.92 -20.96
N ILE A 610 -4.77 18.06 -20.73
CA ILE A 610 -4.12 17.93 -19.41
C ILE A 610 -3.36 19.17 -18.94
N GLU A 611 -2.75 19.95 -19.83
CA GLU A 611 -2.06 21.19 -19.43
C GLU A 611 -3.05 22.26 -18.95
N ARG A 612 -4.19 22.38 -19.64
CA ARG A 612 -5.29 23.27 -19.23
C ARG A 612 -5.84 22.85 -17.87
N VAL A 613 -6.15 21.56 -17.71
CA VAL A 613 -6.67 21.02 -16.44
C VAL A 613 -5.69 21.33 -15.30
N TRP A 614 -4.39 21.08 -15.50
CA TRP A 614 -3.38 21.33 -14.49
C TRP A 614 -3.28 22.80 -14.07
N THR A 615 -3.45 23.71 -15.03
CA THR A 615 -3.36 25.15 -14.80
C THR A 615 -4.60 25.71 -14.12
N GLU A 616 -5.78 25.19 -14.46
CA GLU A 616 -7.06 25.73 -14.00
C GLU A 616 -7.60 25.10 -12.71
N ARG A 617 -7.16 23.88 -12.36
CA ARG A 617 -7.73 23.13 -11.23
C ARG A 617 -6.83 23.15 -10.00
N SER A 618 -7.39 22.79 -8.85
CA SER A 618 -6.58 22.53 -7.66
C SER A 618 -5.60 21.40 -7.94
N ILE A 619 -4.43 21.41 -7.31
CA ILE A 619 -3.40 20.38 -7.51
C ILE A 619 -3.96 18.96 -7.30
N GLN A 620 -4.83 18.75 -6.30
CA GLN A 620 -5.40 17.43 -6.03
C GLN A 620 -6.24 16.94 -7.21
N ILE A 621 -7.18 17.76 -7.68
CA ILE A 621 -8.01 17.43 -8.85
C ILE A 621 -7.13 17.25 -10.09
N GLY A 622 -6.13 18.12 -10.30
CA GLY A 622 -5.20 17.99 -11.41
C GLY A 622 -4.45 16.65 -11.39
N MET A 623 -3.96 16.23 -10.23
CA MET A 623 -3.32 14.91 -10.05
C MET A 623 -4.28 13.76 -10.35
N ASP A 624 -5.50 13.82 -9.82
CA ASP A 624 -6.52 12.77 -10.00
C ASP A 624 -6.89 12.62 -11.48
N VAL A 625 -7.10 13.73 -12.19
CA VAL A 625 -7.42 13.74 -13.62
C VAL A 625 -6.26 13.23 -14.46
N VAL A 626 -5.05 13.74 -14.25
CA VAL A 626 -3.87 13.38 -15.05
C VAL A 626 -3.54 11.90 -14.87
N ARG A 627 -3.54 11.38 -13.63
CA ARG A 627 -3.26 9.96 -13.39
C ARG A 627 -4.42 9.06 -13.84
N GLY A 628 -5.64 9.44 -13.48
CA GLY A 628 -6.81 8.59 -13.63
C GLY A 628 -7.37 8.51 -15.05
N LEU A 629 -7.14 9.54 -15.88
CA LEU A 629 -7.58 9.54 -17.28
C LEU A 629 -6.45 9.26 -18.28
N PHE A 630 -5.21 9.00 -17.82
CA PHE A 630 -4.14 8.58 -18.71
C PHE A 630 -4.60 7.31 -19.49
N PRO A 631 -4.38 7.23 -20.81
CA PRO A 631 -4.89 6.14 -21.65
C PRO A 631 -4.16 4.79 -21.46
N ALA A 632 -3.89 4.38 -20.21
CA ALA A 632 -3.18 3.15 -19.85
C ALA A 632 -3.89 1.86 -20.29
N LEU A 633 -5.17 1.92 -20.67
CA LEU A 633 -5.91 0.78 -21.23
C LEU A 633 -5.77 0.65 -22.75
N GLN A 634 -5.08 1.59 -23.41
CA GLN A 634 -4.71 1.51 -24.82
C GLN A 634 -3.31 0.86 -24.90
N ASP A 635 -3.29 -0.48 -24.94
CA ASP A 635 -2.05 -1.28 -24.93
C ASP A 635 -1.35 -1.24 -26.30
N SER A 636 -0.80 -0.10 -26.67
CA SER A 636 -0.22 0.08 -27.99
C SER A 636 1.07 0.91 -27.95
N PRO A 637 2.06 0.59 -28.82
CA PRO A 637 3.23 1.43 -29.00
C PRO A 637 2.87 2.88 -29.37
N GLU A 638 1.79 3.11 -30.12
CA GLU A 638 1.33 4.43 -30.53
C GLU A 638 0.92 5.30 -29.34
N THR A 639 0.33 4.71 -28.29
CA THR A 639 0.00 5.44 -27.06
C THR A 639 1.26 5.88 -26.31
N LEU A 640 2.29 5.04 -26.36
CA LEU A 640 3.60 5.38 -25.79
C LEU A 640 4.27 6.50 -26.56
N GLU A 641 4.24 6.44 -27.90
CA GLU A 641 4.75 7.48 -28.79
C GLU A 641 4.00 8.80 -28.59
N ALA A 642 2.68 8.77 -28.37
CA ALA A 642 1.89 9.96 -28.07
C ALA A 642 2.31 10.61 -26.74
N ALA A 643 2.56 9.81 -25.70
CA ALA A 643 3.07 10.31 -24.43
C ALA A 643 4.47 10.92 -24.57
N ASP A 644 5.36 10.24 -25.32
CA ASP A 644 6.72 10.74 -25.59
C ASP A 644 6.70 12.04 -26.41
N ALA A 645 5.83 12.12 -27.42
CA ALA A 645 5.64 13.33 -28.23
C ALA A 645 5.08 14.49 -27.39
N TRP A 646 4.12 14.21 -26.51
CA TRP A 646 3.60 15.22 -25.58
C TRP A 646 4.70 15.74 -24.64
N LEU A 647 5.50 14.83 -24.05
CA LEU A 647 6.62 15.20 -23.17
C LEU A 647 7.70 16.02 -23.90
N ALA A 648 7.95 15.75 -25.18
CA ALA A 648 8.90 16.53 -25.99
C ALA A 648 8.33 17.90 -26.40
N ALA A 649 7.04 17.99 -26.72
CA ALA A 649 6.42 19.24 -27.13
C ALA A 649 6.19 20.23 -25.97
N HIS A 650 6.03 19.73 -24.73
CA HIS A 650 5.65 20.53 -23.57
C HIS A 650 6.77 20.65 -22.53
N GLU A 651 8.02 20.89 -22.95
CA GLU A 651 9.18 21.05 -22.05
C GLU A 651 8.98 22.13 -20.98
N GLN A 652 8.18 23.15 -21.30
CA GLN A 652 7.90 24.29 -20.41
C GLN A 652 6.66 24.08 -19.52
N ALA A 653 5.93 22.97 -19.67
CA ALA A 653 4.82 22.64 -18.78
C ALA A 653 5.32 22.42 -17.34
N ALA A 654 4.42 22.57 -16.37
CA ALA A 654 4.74 22.43 -14.95
C ALA A 654 5.50 21.10 -14.69
N PRO A 655 6.65 21.12 -13.99
CA PRO A 655 7.46 19.91 -13.74
C PRO A 655 6.64 18.77 -13.11
N ALA A 656 5.73 19.14 -12.20
CA ALA A 656 4.80 18.24 -11.55
C ALA A 656 3.88 17.50 -12.55
N LEU A 657 3.29 18.22 -13.51
CA LEU A 657 2.48 17.63 -14.57
C LEU A 657 3.31 16.68 -15.44
N ARG A 658 4.49 17.13 -15.88
CA ARG A 658 5.40 16.33 -16.71
C ARG A 658 5.80 15.03 -16.00
N ARG A 659 6.07 15.09 -14.68
CA ARG A 659 6.36 13.93 -13.84
C ARG A 659 5.22 12.91 -13.89
N LEU A 660 3.97 13.34 -13.72
CA LEU A 660 2.82 12.43 -13.75
C LEU A 660 2.66 11.71 -15.10
N VAL A 661 2.83 12.44 -16.21
CA VAL A 661 2.78 11.85 -17.56
C VAL A 661 3.94 10.87 -17.78
N LEU A 662 5.14 11.23 -17.33
CA LEU A 662 6.33 10.36 -17.40
C LEU A 662 6.15 9.06 -16.61
N GLU A 663 5.58 9.14 -15.40
CA GLU A 663 5.29 7.97 -14.56
C GLU A 663 4.26 7.05 -15.22
N ALA A 664 3.15 7.61 -15.71
CA ALA A 664 2.10 6.83 -16.38
C ALA A 664 2.60 6.19 -17.69
N ARG A 665 3.45 6.91 -18.44
CA ARG A 665 4.16 6.40 -19.61
C ARG A 665 5.07 5.22 -19.26
N ASP A 666 5.82 5.27 -18.16
CA ASP A 666 6.69 4.16 -17.75
C ASP A 666 5.89 2.91 -17.36
N ASP A 667 4.79 3.08 -16.61
CA ASP A 667 3.88 1.98 -16.28
C ASP A 667 3.32 1.31 -17.56
N LEU A 668 2.94 2.11 -18.57
CA LEU A 668 2.51 1.56 -19.86
C LEU A 668 3.63 0.80 -20.58
N ALA A 669 4.84 1.37 -20.64
CA ALA A 669 6.00 0.69 -21.25
C ALA A 669 6.31 -0.64 -20.55
N ARG A 670 6.18 -0.68 -19.23
CA ARG A 670 6.34 -1.88 -18.41
C ARG A 670 5.24 -2.90 -18.67
N ALA A 671 3.99 -2.47 -18.75
CA ALA A 671 2.86 -3.31 -19.12
C ALA A 671 3.10 -3.99 -20.48
N LEU A 672 3.54 -3.24 -21.49
CA LEU A 672 3.86 -3.78 -22.82
C LEU A 672 4.98 -4.82 -22.79
N ARG A 673 6.04 -4.62 -21.99
CA ARG A 673 7.09 -5.65 -21.78
C ARG A 673 6.54 -6.90 -21.10
N GLY A 674 5.68 -6.74 -20.10
CA GLY A 674 5.00 -7.85 -19.43
C GLY A 674 4.10 -8.64 -20.38
N GLN A 675 3.35 -7.96 -21.23
CA GLN A 675 2.51 -8.56 -22.27
C GLN A 675 3.35 -9.37 -23.27
N ALA A 676 4.49 -8.84 -23.70
CA ALA A 676 5.41 -9.55 -24.59
C ALA A 676 6.00 -10.82 -23.93
N CYS A 677 6.39 -10.74 -22.65
CA CYS A 677 6.84 -11.89 -21.87
C CYS A 677 5.75 -12.98 -21.78
N ASP A 678 4.51 -12.57 -21.46
CA ASP A 678 3.37 -13.49 -21.38
C ASP A 678 3.02 -14.12 -22.74
N GLU A 679 3.12 -13.35 -23.83
CA GLU A 679 2.88 -13.80 -25.20
C GLU A 679 3.89 -14.86 -25.66
N ALA A 680 5.16 -14.67 -25.31
CA ALA A 680 6.25 -15.61 -25.61
C ALA A 680 6.02 -16.96 -24.90
N ALA A 681 5.65 -16.93 -23.62
CA ALA A 681 5.33 -18.15 -22.86
C ALA A 681 4.13 -18.90 -23.45
N GLY A 682 3.10 -18.17 -23.88
CA GLY A 682 1.93 -18.76 -24.53
C GLY A 682 2.20 -19.43 -25.87
N THR A 683 3.24 -19.00 -26.58
CA THR A 683 3.66 -19.57 -27.86
C THR A 683 4.56 -20.79 -27.66
N ALA A 684 5.42 -20.80 -26.63
CA ALA A 684 6.27 -21.93 -26.30
C ALA A 684 5.50 -23.16 -25.76
N ALA A 685 4.29 -22.96 -25.22
CA ALA A 685 3.43 -24.03 -24.70
C ALA A 685 2.52 -24.68 -25.76
N ARG A 686 2.50 -24.16 -27.00
CA ARG A 686 1.77 -24.71 -28.15
C ARG A 686 2.73 -25.47 -29.06
#